data_AF-A0A6N8EEQ0-F1
#
_entry.id   AF-A0A6N8EEQ0-F1
#
_cell.length_a   1.000
_cell.length_b   1.000
_cell.length_c   1.000
_cell.angle_alpha   90.00
_cell.angle_beta   90.00
_cell.angle_gamma   90.00
#
_symmetry.space_group_name_H-M   'P 1'
#
loop_
_entity.id
_entity.type
_entity.pdbx_description
1 polymer ?
#
loop_
_entity_poly.entity_id
_entity_poly.type
_entity_poly.pdbx_seq_one_letter_code
_entity_poly.pdbx_strand_id
1 'polypeptide(L)'
;MPTQARLAPNPLILDGYGFGYPQPVLIGALSWPRRMRVAAVQTLEKHLDYLPDRAPRPRSSLQLCDWFLHLAWQMQTHAHIPLLQPGRLLWVRSADDGYRSQFVAPYVAAEALLLCLHWLADTLTALDDAAPGAATEAAATASSDRLRRLRERLARDSGQGINTPRILRAAVELRVPFTRLDSKAYMIGQGPHSRWMRSTYTDRTSAISSGFARHKQLTARILSLHGLPAPQHFAAGSADEAVRRARQLGFPVVIKPDDLDGGKGVHAGLRNEALVRQCHAEARRHSRNILVEKHVEGRDYRLTVFEGRLIKATERIPGGVTGNGVESVRRLIDSANQLPDIQQRTKDRGKPLLQLDTEAIDLLAEAGLTPDSIPPEGDFIRLRRRANVSTGGRTRMVGGEVHPDNERLAIRAAAAMRLDIAGIDLIIPDIGRSWLESEAIICEVNAQPQIGEIDQPGLYKEIIPTLLGGNGRIPVALVLKVRRKGTGAVLERLRTPFAAGADKTVLAGHGLLRLDRHELSRPAEFGYPQATQAALAQPEAERALLVASPADILSHGLPTPYIDLLIIHPETAIDTRLEERLGRLARLLQPHIEGAIVCREGDPLATALIARWPNASPPRMIAYAREAQPMRLVSHNGEPAPSSANTALLARLAEALATPSKAA
;
A
#
# COMPACT_ATOMS: atom_id res chain seq x y z
N MET A 1 1.94 19.77 36.09
CA MET A 1 3.14 18.92 36.05
C MET A 1 2.99 17.84 34.98
N PRO A 2 3.68 17.85 33.82
CA PRO A 2 4.13 16.62 33.22
C PRO A 2 5.53 16.37 33.77
N THR A 3 5.56 15.71 34.93
CA THR A 3 6.73 14.93 35.36
C THR A 3 7.01 13.77 34.40
N GLN A 4 6.09 13.46 33.47
CA GLN A 4 6.06 12.26 32.65
C GLN A 4 5.70 12.57 31.20
N ALA A 5 6.15 11.72 30.28
CA ALA A 5 5.70 11.73 28.90
C ALA A 5 4.26 11.20 28.82
N ARG A 6 3.32 12.00 28.29
CA ARG A 6 1.90 11.65 28.26
C ARG A 6 1.21 12.12 26.99
N LEU A 7 0.42 11.23 26.39
CA LEU A 7 -0.50 11.56 25.30
C LEU A 7 -1.78 12.18 25.87
N ALA A 8 -2.22 13.30 25.30
CA ALA A 8 -3.47 13.92 25.69
C ALA A 8 -4.67 13.00 25.34
N PRO A 9 -5.71 12.95 26.21
CA PRO A 9 -6.92 12.22 25.88
C PRO A 9 -7.66 12.92 24.72
N ASN A 10 -8.41 12.15 23.94
CA ASN A 10 -9.30 12.64 22.86
C ASN A 10 -8.55 13.34 21.71
N PRO A 11 -7.74 12.61 20.93
CA PRO A 11 -7.20 13.15 19.67
C PRO A 11 -8.35 13.50 18.71
N LEU A 12 -8.14 14.52 17.87
CA LEU A 12 -9.07 14.86 16.80
C LEU A 12 -8.76 13.97 15.58
N ILE A 13 -9.66 13.04 15.30
CA ILE A 13 -9.59 12.15 14.15
C ILE A 13 -10.27 12.84 12.96
N LEU A 14 -9.52 13.04 11.87
CA LEU A 14 -10.08 13.49 10.60
C LEU A 14 -10.13 12.27 9.67
N ASP A 15 -11.33 11.88 9.25
CA ASP A 15 -11.54 10.74 8.33
C ASP A 15 -11.09 11.06 6.89
N GLY A 16 -10.96 12.34 6.57
CA GLY A 16 -10.46 12.87 5.31
C GLY A 16 -9.02 13.39 5.39
N TYR A 17 -8.59 14.02 4.31
CA TYR A 17 -7.21 14.46 4.09
C TYR A 17 -6.93 15.82 4.74
N GLY A 18 -5.66 16.12 4.97
CA GLY A 18 -5.27 17.44 5.47
C GLY A 18 -3.76 17.57 5.66
N PHE A 19 -3.30 18.82 5.75
CA PHE A 19 -1.91 19.15 6.05
C PHE A 19 -0.90 18.57 5.02
N GLY A 20 -1.34 18.29 3.79
CA GLY A 20 -0.50 17.71 2.73
C GLY A 20 -0.29 16.21 2.84
N TYR A 21 -1.02 15.52 3.72
CA TYR A 21 -0.98 14.07 3.80
C TYR A 21 -1.90 13.44 2.75
N PRO A 22 -1.43 12.43 1.99
CA PRO A 22 -2.26 11.70 1.03
C PRO A 22 -3.13 10.61 1.69
N GLN A 23 -3.26 10.64 3.02
CA GLN A 23 -4.01 9.69 3.83
C GLN A 23 -4.82 10.45 4.90
N PRO A 24 -5.85 9.83 5.49
CA PRO A 24 -6.54 10.37 6.67
C PRO A 24 -5.56 10.70 7.80
N VAL A 25 -5.86 11.75 8.56
CA VAL A 25 -4.94 12.29 9.57
C VAL A 25 -5.57 12.41 10.94
N LEU A 26 -4.75 12.23 11.96
CA LEU A 26 -5.08 12.43 13.36
C LEU A 26 -4.28 13.61 13.89
N ILE A 27 -4.93 14.49 14.63
CA ILE A 27 -4.28 15.58 15.37
C ILE A 27 -4.30 15.22 16.85
N GLY A 28 -3.11 15.03 17.41
CA GLY A 28 -2.93 14.71 18.83
C GLY A 28 -2.06 15.74 19.53
N ALA A 29 -1.95 15.59 20.85
CA ALA A 29 -1.05 16.39 21.67
C ALA A 29 -0.26 15.49 22.60
N LEU A 30 1.01 15.82 22.81
CA LEU A 30 1.93 15.11 23.68
C LEU A 30 2.57 16.11 24.65
N SER A 31 2.75 15.72 25.90
CA SER A 31 3.49 16.48 26.91
C SER A 31 4.64 15.66 27.45
N TRP A 32 5.76 16.30 27.82
CA TRP A 32 6.94 15.61 28.35
C TRP A 32 7.85 16.54 29.17
N PRO A 33 8.72 15.99 30.03
CA PRO A 33 9.56 16.78 30.93
C PRO A 33 10.72 17.50 30.22
N ARG A 34 11.27 18.54 30.87
CA ARG A 34 12.40 19.33 30.33
C ARG A 34 13.70 18.55 30.19
N ARG A 35 13.88 17.53 31.03
CA ARG A 35 15.04 16.65 31.06
C ARG A 35 14.54 15.21 31.14
N MET A 36 15.29 14.31 30.55
CA MET A 36 15.08 12.86 30.68
C MET A 36 16.43 12.18 30.78
N ARG A 37 16.46 11.03 31.45
CA ARG A 37 17.67 10.23 31.59
C ARG A 37 18.05 9.62 30.25
N VAL A 38 19.30 9.83 29.85
CA VAL A 38 19.87 9.24 28.63
C VAL A 38 19.75 7.71 28.67
N ALA A 39 19.91 7.09 29.84
CA ALA A 39 19.75 5.64 30.03
C ALA A 39 18.32 5.14 29.72
N ALA A 40 17.28 5.93 30.00
CA ALA A 40 15.90 5.58 29.68
C ALA A 40 15.68 5.56 28.16
N VAL A 41 16.18 6.59 27.46
CA VAL A 41 16.13 6.68 25.99
C VAL A 41 16.89 5.50 25.34
N GLN A 42 18.09 5.19 25.83
CA GLN A 42 18.90 4.07 25.34
C GLN A 42 18.22 2.71 25.55
N THR A 43 17.54 2.53 26.69
CA THR A 43 16.83 1.28 26.99
C THR A 43 15.59 1.14 26.10
N LEU A 44 14.85 2.22 25.85
CA LEU A 44 13.75 2.24 24.88
C LEU A 44 14.23 1.89 23.46
N GLU A 45 15.38 2.42 23.04
CA GLU A 45 15.97 2.08 21.73
C GLU A 45 16.26 0.59 21.59
N LYS A 46 16.80 -0.05 22.65
CA LYS A 46 17.07 -1.50 22.65
C LYS A 46 15.80 -2.33 22.42
N HIS A 47 14.67 -1.94 23.01
CA HIS A 47 13.39 -2.61 22.73
C HIS A 47 12.98 -2.54 21.25
N LEU A 48 13.49 -1.54 20.52
CA LEU A 48 13.19 -1.28 19.13
C LEU A 48 14.31 -1.74 18.17
N ASP A 49 15.26 -2.57 18.63
CA ASP A 49 16.35 -3.14 17.80
C ASP A 49 15.83 -3.99 16.62
N TYR A 50 14.57 -4.42 16.65
CA TYR A 50 13.93 -5.13 15.55
C TYR A 50 13.51 -4.23 14.37
N LEU A 51 13.49 -2.90 14.56
CA LEU A 51 13.11 -1.96 13.50
C LEU A 51 14.29 -1.61 12.59
N PRO A 52 14.13 -1.68 11.26
CA PRO A 52 15.15 -1.24 10.32
C PRO A 52 15.26 0.30 10.28
N ASP A 53 16.47 0.83 10.05
CA ASP A 53 16.76 2.25 9.79
C ASP A 53 16.16 3.25 10.80
N ARG A 54 16.42 3.05 12.09
CA ARG A 54 15.87 3.88 13.18
C ARG A 54 16.13 5.38 13.01
N ALA A 55 15.12 6.18 13.36
CA ALA A 55 15.29 7.63 13.50
C ALA A 55 16.42 7.95 14.51
N PRO A 56 17.27 8.96 14.21
CA PRO A 56 18.39 9.31 15.07
C PRO A 56 17.91 9.68 16.47
N ARG A 57 18.70 9.29 17.48
CA ARG A 57 18.41 9.59 18.88
C ARG A 57 18.16 11.09 19.08
N PRO A 58 17.13 11.48 19.84
CA PRO A 58 16.90 12.87 20.19
C PRO A 58 18.08 13.41 21.02
N ARG A 59 18.60 14.57 20.62
CA ARG A 59 19.68 15.29 21.33
C ARG A 59 19.14 16.16 22.47
N SER A 60 17.85 16.45 22.46
CA SER A 60 17.18 17.23 23.50
C SER A 60 15.73 16.79 23.65
N SER A 61 15.11 17.14 24.79
CA SER A 61 13.69 16.86 25.00
C SER A 61 12.78 17.50 23.95
N LEU A 62 13.18 18.61 23.31
CA LEU A 62 12.37 19.25 22.26
C LEU A 62 12.13 18.34 21.04
N GLN A 63 13.02 17.39 20.78
CA GLN A 63 12.95 16.47 19.64
C GLN A 63 12.14 15.19 19.92
N LEU A 64 11.66 15.00 21.15
CA LEU A 64 11.03 13.73 21.56
C LEU A 64 9.76 13.41 20.80
N CYS A 65 8.89 14.41 20.60
CA CYS A 65 7.64 14.16 19.90
C CYS A 65 7.88 13.80 18.43
N ASP A 66 8.79 14.49 17.75
CA ASP A 66 9.15 14.16 16.37
C ASP A 66 9.71 12.73 16.29
N TRP A 67 10.65 12.39 17.19
CA TRP A 67 11.20 11.05 17.30
C TRP A 67 10.11 9.99 17.55
N PHE A 68 9.14 10.26 18.41
CA PHE A 68 8.01 9.36 18.67
C PHE A 68 7.11 9.16 17.44
N LEU A 69 6.87 10.21 16.67
CA LEU A 69 6.08 10.10 15.43
C LEU A 69 6.79 9.25 14.39
N HIS A 70 8.11 9.40 14.27
CA HIS A 70 8.94 8.56 13.42
C HIS A 70 8.94 7.10 13.89
N LEU A 71 9.18 6.84 15.17
CA LEU A 71 9.16 5.48 15.73
C LEU A 71 7.79 4.82 15.58
N ALA A 72 6.69 5.53 15.88
CA ALA A 72 5.33 5.01 15.72
C ALA A 72 5.02 4.67 14.26
N TRP A 73 5.52 5.46 13.30
CA TRP A 73 5.43 5.14 11.87
C TRP A 73 6.24 3.88 11.51
N GLN A 74 7.48 3.75 12.02
CA GLN A 74 8.32 2.55 11.79
C GLN A 74 7.71 1.28 12.39
N MET A 75 7.16 1.36 13.60
CA MET A 75 6.48 0.23 14.26
C MET A 75 5.30 -0.27 13.42
N GLN A 76 4.48 0.65 12.90
CA GLN A 76 3.31 0.31 12.08
C GLN A 76 3.70 -0.23 10.70
N THR A 77 4.66 0.39 10.02
CA THR A 77 5.12 -0.05 8.69
C THR A 77 5.87 -1.39 8.76
N HIS A 78 6.64 -1.64 9.81
CA HIS A 78 7.23 -2.95 10.08
C HIS A 78 6.16 -4.03 10.31
N ALA A 79 5.00 -3.65 10.89
CA ALA A 79 3.82 -4.51 10.98
C ALA A 79 3.01 -4.59 9.67
N HIS A 80 3.53 -4.11 8.54
CA HIS A 80 2.88 -4.07 7.21
C HIS A 80 1.58 -3.25 7.15
N ILE A 81 1.44 -2.25 8.02
CA ILE A 81 0.41 -1.22 7.86
C ILE A 81 0.90 -0.21 6.81
N PRO A 82 0.15 0.07 5.74
CA PRO A 82 0.63 0.86 4.61
C PRO A 82 0.57 2.37 4.88
N LEU A 83 1.42 2.85 5.80
CA LEU A 83 1.65 4.27 6.03
C LEU A 83 2.77 4.80 5.13
N LEU A 84 2.47 5.85 4.38
CA LEU A 84 3.38 6.35 3.35
C LEU A 84 4.42 7.34 3.87
N GLN A 85 4.14 7.99 5.00
CA GLN A 85 5.02 9.00 5.60
C GLN A 85 4.79 9.12 7.12
N PRO A 86 5.79 9.57 7.89
CA PRO A 86 5.65 9.79 9.33
C PRO A 86 4.78 11.01 9.66
N GLY A 87 4.32 11.07 10.90
CA GLY A 87 3.70 12.29 11.44
C GLY A 87 4.72 13.41 11.60
N ARG A 88 4.22 14.63 11.81
CA ARG A 88 5.06 15.81 12.06
C ARG A 88 4.47 16.71 13.14
N LEU A 89 5.35 17.52 13.72
CA LEU A 89 4.96 18.56 14.67
C LEU A 89 4.17 19.69 13.98
N LEU A 90 3.14 20.20 14.66
CA LEU A 90 2.45 21.44 14.29
C LEU A 90 2.97 22.63 15.10
N TRP A 91 3.30 22.39 16.38
CA TRP A 91 3.97 23.32 17.26
C TRP A 91 4.50 22.60 18.49
N VAL A 92 5.50 23.20 19.13
CA VAL A 92 5.97 22.86 20.47
C VAL A 92 6.05 24.14 21.29
N ARG A 93 5.63 24.09 22.55
CA ARG A 93 5.68 25.23 23.48
C ARG A 93 6.30 24.79 24.79
N SER A 94 7.13 25.67 25.33
CA SER A 94 7.57 25.60 26.72
C SER A 94 6.37 25.88 27.63
N ALA A 95 6.21 25.06 28.66
CA ALA A 95 5.28 25.29 29.76
C ALA A 95 6.07 25.32 31.08
N ASP A 96 5.45 25.79 32.15
CA ASP A 96 6.09 25.84 33.48
C ASP A 96 6.59 24.46 33.92
N ASP A 97 5.94 23.43 33.42
CA ASP A 97 6.07 22.07 33.87
C ASP A 97 6.72 21.11 32.85
N GLY A 98 7.18 21.62 31.70
CA GLY A 98 7.78 20.79 30.65
C GLY A 98 7.62 21.39 29.26
N TYR A 99 7.39 20.53 28.29
CA TYR A 99 6.99 20.90 26.94
C TYR A 99 5.63 20.30 26.61
N ARG A 100 4.89 21.02 25.76
CA ARG A 100 3.66 20.52 25.13
C ARG A 100 3.79 20.69 23.64
N SER A 101 3.41 19.67 22.88
CA SER A 101 3.26 19.79 21.43
C SER A 101 1.88 19.41 20.97
N GLN A 102 1.56 19.89 19.78
CA GLN A 102 0.54 19.32 18.93
C GLN A 102 1.22 18.76 17.69
N PHE A 103 0.73 17.62 17.24
CA PHE A 103 1.22 16.94 16.05
C PHE A 103 0.07 16.60 15.13
N VAL A 104 0.42 16.30 13.89
CA VAL A 104 -0.46 15.67 12.91
C VAL A 104 0.23 14.40 12.40
N ALA A 105 -0.50 13.31 12.27
CA ALA A 105 0.03 12.06 11.76
C ALA A 105 -0.99 11.36 10.86
N PRO A 106 -0.55 10.74 9.76
CA PRO A 106 -1.44 9.93 8.95
C PRO A 106 -1.77 8.63 9.68
N TYR A 107 -2.93 8.07 9.40
CA TYR A 107 -3.31 6.77 9.95
C TYR A 107 -4.04 5.91 8.91
N VAL A 108 -3.91 4.60 9.09
CA VAL A 108 -4.77 3.59 8.44
C VAL A 108 -5.80 3.10 9.45
N ALA A 109 -5.37 2.87 10.69
CA ALA A 109 -6.22 2.67 11.86
C ALA A 109 -5.75 3.64 12.96
N ALA A 110 -6.60 4.57 13.38
CA ALA A 110 -6.24 5.58 14.38
C ALA A 110 -5.82 4.93 15.71
N GLU A 111 -6.49 3.84 16.10
CA GLU A 111 -6.16 3.06 17.30
C GLU A 111 -4.72 2.53 17.26
N ALA A 112 -4.25 2.00 16.11
CA ALA A 112 -2.89 1.49 15.97
C ALA A 112 -1.82 2.56 16.23
N LEU A 113 -2.01 3.76 15.68
CA LEU A 113 -1.13 4.91 15.94
C LEU A 113 -1.13 5.30 17.42
N LEU A 114 -2.31 5.39 18.04
CA LEU A 114 -2.44 5.77 19.45
C LEU A 114 -1.82 4.74 20.39
N LEU A 115 -1.99 3.45 20.10
CA LEU A 115 -1.36 2.37 20.86
C LEU A 115 0.17 2.45 20.78
N CYS A 116 0.75 2.73 19.62
CA CYS A 116 2.19 2.96 19.47
C CYS A 116 2.66 4.16 20.30
N LEU A 117 1.98 5.31 20.19
CA LEU A 117 2.34 6.52 20.91
C LEU A 117 2.18 6.37 22.43
N HIS A 118 1.14 5.68 22.88
CA HIS A 118 0.92 5.40 24.29
C HIS A 118 2.01 4.49 24.85
N TRP A 119 2.34 3.39 24.13
CA TRP A 119 3.43 2.51 24.53
C TRP A 119 4.78 3.26 24.62
N LEU A 120 5.11 4.09 23.62
CA LEU A 120 6.33 4.90 23.63
C LEU A 120 6.38 5.84 24.85
N ALA A 121 5.29 6.56 25.12
CA ALA A 121 5.21 7.51 26.23
C ALA A 121 5.26 6.82 27.60
N ASP A 122 4.49 5.75 27.78
CA ASP A 122 4.41 5.00 29.04
C ASP A 122 5.71 4.27 29.35
N THR A 123 6.33 3.64 28.35
CA THR A 123 7.62 2.97 28.53
C THR A 123 8.72 3.96 28.85
N LEU A 124 8.79 5.09 28.15
CA LEU A 124 9.76 6.14 28.44
C LEU A 124 9.60 6.68 29.86
N THR A 125 8.36 6.95 30.27
CA THR A 125 8.02 7.39 31.63
C THR A 125 8.42 6.36 32.68
N ALA A 126 8.04 5.10 32.51
CA ALA A 126 8.38 4.04 33.46
C ALA A 126 9.90 3.85 33.59
N LEU A 127 10.63 3.95 32.47
CA LEU A 127 12.08 3.88 32.45
C LEU A 127 12.74 5.12 33.07
N ASP A 128 12.13 6.30 32.97
CA ASP A 128 12.63 7.56 33.56
C ASP A 128 12.30 7.70 35.04
N ASP A 129 11.25 7.03 35.54
CA ASP A 129 10.89 6.97 36.96
C ASP A 129 11.62 5.85 37.74
N ALA A 130 12.05 4.77 37.06
CA ALA A 130 12.65 3.61 37.72
C ALA A 130 14.04 3.90 38.32
N ALA A 131 14.24 3.62 39.61
CA ALA A 131 15.55 3.69 40.23
C ALA A 131 16.60 2.83 39.48
N PRO A 132 17.88 3.24 39.42
CA PRO A 132 18.93 2.44 38.80
C PRO A 132 19.02 1.02 39.39
N GLY A 133 19.33 0.02 38.56
CA GLY A 133 19.43 -1.38 38.98
C GLY A 133 18.14 -2.18 38.75
N ALA A 134 17.76 -3.03 39.71
CA ALA A 134 16.68 -4.01 39.57
C ALA A 134 15.31 -3.41 39.16
N ALA A 135 14.99 -2.20 39.61
CA ALA A 135 13.74 -1.52 39.22
C ALA A 135 13.72 -1.15 37.73
N THR A 136 14.87 -0.77 37.16
CA THR A 136 15.00 -0.47 35.72
C THR A 136 14.86 -1.75 34.89
N GLU A 137 15.42 -2.88 35.35
CA GLU A 137 15.30 -4.19 34.68
C GLU A 137 13.86 -4.71 34.69
N ALA A 138 13.16 -4.56 35.82
CA ALA A 138 11.74 -4.92 35.92
C ALA A 138 10.87 -4.07 34.96
N ALA A 139 11.12 -2.76 34.89
CA ALA A 139 10.42 -1.85 33.98
C ALA A 139 10.68 -2.19 32.50
N ALA A 140 11.92 -2.57 32.15
CA ALA A 140 12.29 -3.02 30.80
C ALA A 140 11.60 -4.34 30.43
N THR A 141 11.54 -5.30 31.37
CA THR A 141 10.86 -6.58 31.17
C THR A 141 9.36 -6.39 30.92
N ALA A 142 8.68 -5.62 31.78
CA ALA A 142 7.25 -5.32 31.61
C ALA A 142 6.96 -4.57 30.30
N SER A 143 7.87 -3.69 29.86
CA SER A 143 7.74 -2.98 28.58
C SER A 143 7.88 -3.90 27.37
N SER A 144 8.73 -4.92 27.46
CA SER A 144 8.91 -5.94 26.41
C SER A 144 7.63 -6.77 26.22
N ASP A 145 6.97 -7.16 27.31
CA ASP A 145 5.69 -7.88 27.24
C ASP A 145 4.58 -7.03 26.62
N ARG A 146 4.51 -5.75 26.98
CA ARG A 146 3.56 -4.80 26.35
C ARG A 146 3.85 -4.62 24.86
N LEU A 147 5.12 -4.55 24.47
CA LEU A 147 5.53 -4.44 23.07
C LEU A 147 5.12 -5.68 22.28
N ARG A 148 5.28 -6.88 22.84
CA ARG A 148 4.83 -8.12 22.20
C ARG A 148 3.32 -8.09 21.92
N ARG A 149 2.51 -7.73 22.92
CA ARG A 149 1.05 -7.58 22.77
C ARG A 149 0.69 -6.50 21.74
N LEU A 150 1.41 -5.38 21.72
CA LEU A 150 1.23 -4.33 20.72
C LEU A 150 1.49 -4.87 19.31
N ARG A 151 2.59 -5.59 19.09
CA ARG A 151 2.92 -6.19 17.79
C ARG A 151 1.84 -7.16 17.32
N GLU A 152 1.30 -7.99 18.22
CA GLU A 152 0.17 -8.88 17.94
C GLU A 152 -1.10 -8.12 17.55
N ARG A 153 -1.36 -6.94 18.14
CA ARG A 153 -2.49 -6.08 17.79
C ARG A 153 -2.29 -5.41 16.42
N LEU A 154 -1.13 -4.81 16.19
CA LEU A 154 -0.78 -4.17 14.91
C LEU A 154 -0.87 -5.15 13.73
N ALA A 155 -0.49 -6.41 13.93
CA ALA A 155 -0.62 -7.45 12.92
C ALA A 155 -2.07 -7.67 12.45
N ARG A 156 -3.09 -7.34 13.27
CA ARG A 156 -4.51 -7.44 12.87
C ARG A 156 -4.92 -6.35 11.88
N ASP A 157 -4.28 -5.19 11.93
CA ASP A 157 -4.50 -4.07 11.03
C ASP A 157 -3.63 -4.14 9.77
N SER A 158 -2.74 -5.13 9.69
CA SER A 158 -1.84 -5.33 8.55
C SER A 158 -2.61 -5.66 7.27
N GLY A 159 -2.33 -4.89 6.22
CA GLY A 159 -2.74 -5.25 4.87
C GLY A 159 -1.86 -6.42 4.42
N GLN A 160 -2.41 -7.63 4.34
CA GLN A 160 -1.63 -8.79 3.96
C GLN A 160 -0.98 -8.61 2.58
N GLY A 161 0.30 -8.95 2.49
CA GLY A 161 1.03 -9.05 1.22
C GLY A 161 1.78 -7.78 0.81
N ILE A 162 2.56 -7.94 -0.25
CA ILE A 162 3.60 -6.98 -0.63
C ILE A 162 3.15 -5.96 -1.68
N ASN A 163 1.97 -6.17 -2.28
CA ASN A 163 1.47 -5.40 -3.42
C ASN A 163 0.76 -4.12 -2.94
N THR A 164 -0.16 -4.21 -1.97
CA THR A 164 -0.97 -3.07 -1.53
C THR A 164 -0.13 -1.85 -1.10
N PRO A 165 0.89 -1.98 -0.22
CA PRO A 165 1.71 -0.82 0.15
C PRO A 165 2.41 -0.17 -1.05
N ARG A 166 2.80 -0.98 -2.05
CA ARG A 166 3.47 -0.50 -3.28
C ARG A 166 2.51 0.19 -4.24
N ILE A 167 1.31 -0.36 -4.41
CA ILE A 167 0.23 0.26 -5.19
C ILE A 167 -0.10 1.63 -4.58
N LEU A 168 -0.29 1.72 -3.26
CA LEU A 168 -0.59 2.99 -2.61
C LEU A 168 0.55 4.00 -2.72
N ARG A 169 1.81 3.55 -2.63
CA ARG A 169 2.98 4.41 -2.84
C ARG A 169 3.03 4.94 -4.27
N ALA A 170 2.89 4.06 -5.26
CA ALA A 170 2.88 4.42 -6.67
C ALA A 170 1.71 5.36 -7.00
N ALA A 171 0.53 5.15 -6.40
CA ALA A 171 -0.61 6.04 -6.53
C ALA A 171 -0.27 7.46 -6.04
N VAL A 172 0.35 7.61 -4.87
CA VAL A 172 0.78 8.94 -4.38
C VAL A 172 1.84 9.59 -5.28
N GLU A 173 2.83 8.82 -5.74
CA GLU A 173 3.85 9.32 -6.68
C GLU A 173 3.23 9.81 -8.00
N LEU A 174 2.16 9.15 -8.46
CA LEU A 174 1.40 9.52 -9.65
C LEU A 174 0.30 10.56 -9.38
N ARG A 175 0.16 11.05 -8.15
CA ARG A 175 -0.92 11.93 -7.70
C ARG A 175 -2.33 11.36 -7.95
N VAL A 176 -2.49 10.05 -7.78
CA VAL A 176 -3.77 9.34 -7.85
C VAL A 176 -4.34 9.21 -6.43
N PRO A 177 -5.55 9.73 -6.16
CA PRO A 177 -6.20 9.59 -4.86
C PRO A 177 -6.63 8.14 -4.62
N PHE A 178 -6.76 7.75 -3.36
CA PHE A 178 -7.31 6.44 -3.01
C PHE A 178 -8.14 6.50 -1.73
N THR A 179 -9.17 5.67 -1.66
CA THR A 179 -10.07 5.54 -0.51
C THR A 179 -10.05 4.09 -0.03
N ARG A 180 -9.91 3.89 1.28
CA ARG A 180 -10.00 2.55 1.89
C ARG A 180 -11.46 2.11 1.93
N LEU A 181 -11.77 0.94 1.37
CA LEU A 181 -13.13 0.37 1.35
C LEU A 181 -13.34 -0.64 2.48
N ASP A 182 -12.32 -1.46 2.76
CA ASP A 182 -12.32 -2.41 3.86
C ASP A 182 -10.90 -2.59 4.45
N SER A 183 -10.68 -3.65 5.24
CA SER A 183 -9.37 -3.90 5.83
C SER A 183 -8.24 -4.16 4.82
N LYS A 184 -8.55 -4.66 3.62
CA LYS A 184 -7.63 -5.12 2.56
C LYS A 184 -7.91 -4.54 1.17
N ALA A 185 -9.02 -3.83 0.97
CA ALA A 185 -9.49 -3.32 -0.31
C ALA A 185 -9.50 -1.79 -0.34
N TYR A 186 -9.12 -1.25 -1.49
CA TYR A 186 -9.02 0.18 -1.75
C TYR A 186 -9.66 0.51 -3.09
N MET A 187 -10.35 1.64 -3.17
CA MET A 187 -10.64 2.30 -4.44
C MET A 187 -9.43 3.16 -4.81
N ILE A 188 -8.81 2.90 -5.93
CA ILE A 188 -7.71 3.70 -6.48
C ILE A 188 -8.29 4.56 -7.61
N GLY A 189 -8.15 5.88 -7.53
CA GLY A 189 -8.73 6.84 -8.46
C GLY A 189 -10.13 7.36 -8.06
N GLN A 190 -10.77 8.11 -8.95
CA GLN A 190 -12.08 8.75 -8.76
C GLN A 190 -13.01 8.56 -9.96
N GLY A 191 -14.31 8.51 -9.67
CA GLY A 191 -15.38 8.37 -10.65
C GLY A 191 -15.12 7.24 -11.68
N PRO A 192 -15.26 7.50 -12.99
CA PRO A 192 -15.03 6.49 -14.04
C PRO A 192 -13.56 6.04 -14.14
N HIS A 193 -12.63 6.85 -13.62
CA HIS A 193 -11.19 6.59 -13.62
C HIS A 193 -10.74 5.90 -12.33
N SER A 194 -11.60 5.09 -11.73
CA SER A 194 -11.30 4.35 -10.50
C SER A 194 -11.36 2.84 -10.69
N ARG A 195 -10.61 2.11 -9.86
CA ARG A 195 -10.70 0.65 -9.73
C ARG A 195 -10.73 0.24 -8.27
N TRP A 196 -11.56 -0.74 -7.95
CA TRP A 196 -11.46 -1.41 -6.65
C TRP A 196 -10.36 -2.46 -6.73
N MET A 197 -9.45 -2.42 -5.76
CA MET A 197 -8.29 -3.30 -5.73
C MET A 197 -8.13 -3.96 -4.36
N ARG A 198 -7.86 -5.26 -4.38
CA ARG A 198 -7.41 -6.04 -3.21
C ARG A 198 -6.13 -6.78 -3.60
N SER A 199 -4.99 -6.22 -3.19
CA SER A 199 -3.69 -6.60 -3.76
C SER A 199 -3.74 -6.45 -5.29
N THR A 200 -3.56 -7.51 -6.07
CA THR A 200 -3.65 -7.50 -7.54
C THR A 200 -5.00 -7.92 -8.11
N TYR A 201 -5.98 -8.28 -7.26
CA TYR A 201 -7.36 -8.43 -7.72
C TYR A 201 -7.98 -7.07 -7.98
N THR A 202 -8.67 -6.95 -9.10
CA THR A 202 -9.44 -5.76 -9.48
C THR A 202 -10.94 -6.08 -9.49
N ASP A 203 -11.77 -5.05 -9.65
CA ASP A 203 -13.20 -5.19 -9.97
C ASP A 203 -13.48 -5.84 -11.33
N ARG A 204 -12.46 -6.01 -12.18
CA ARG A 204 -12.53 -6.74 -13.46
C ARG A 204 -12.10 -8.19 -13.34
N THR A 205 -11.41 -8.58 -12.26
CA THR A 205 -11.01 -9.98 -12.09
C THR A 205 -12.26 -10.84 -11.86
N SER A 206 -12.52 -11.75 -12.79
CA SER A 206 -13.66 -12.67 -12.71
C SER A 206 -13.57 -13.56 -11.46
N ALA A 207 -14.56 -13.47 -10.58
CA ALA A 207 -14.65 -14.31 -9.38
C ALA A 207 -14.68 -15.82 -9.71
N ILE A 208 -15.32 -16.19 -10.83
CA ILE A 208 -15.34 -17.57 -11.35
C ILE A 208 -13.92 -17.99 -11.74
N SER A 209 -13.22 -17.15 -12.51
CA SER A 209 -11.86 -17.40 -12.96
C SER A 209 -10.86 -17.49 -11.82
N SER A 210 -10.94 -16.58 -10.84
CA SER A 210 -10.12 -16.64 -9.64
C SER A 210 -10.39 -17.89 -8.80
N GLY A 211 -11.66 -18.32 -8.74
CA GLY A 211 -12.03 -19.60 -8.12
C GLY A 211 -11.39 -20.77 -8.85
N PHE A 212 -11.46 -20.81 -10.18
CA PHE A 212 -10.90 -21.89 -11.00
C PHE A 212 -9.37 -21.95 -10.91
N ALA A 213 -8.70 -20.80 -10.88
CA ALA A 213 -7.25 -20.71 -10.74
C ALA A 213 -6.70 -21.33 -9.45
N ARG A 214 -7.53 -21.44 -8.39
CA ARG A 214 -7.15 -22.11 -7.13
C ARG A 214 -7.17 -23.64 -7.21
N HIS A 215 -7.80 -24.20 -8.25
CA HIS A 215 -7.90 -25.63 -8.48
C HIS A 215 -7.00 -26.03 -9.63
N LYS A 216 -5.92 -26.74 -9.31
CA LYS A 216 -4.88 -27.12 -10.28
C LYS A 216 -5.45 -28.03 -11.36
N GLN A 217 -6.29 -28.99 -10.98
CA GLN A 217 -6.93 -29.90 -11.94
C GLN A 217 -7.83 -29.16 -12.94
N LEU A 218 -8.61 -28.20 -12.48
CA LEU A 218 -9.51 -27.42 -13.34
C LEU A 218 -8.71 -26.46 -14.24
N THR A 219 -7.70 -25.81 -13.68
CA THR A 219 -6.78 -24.94 -14.42
C THR A 219 -6.13 -25.71 -15.57
N ALA A 220 -5.54 -26.87 -15.29
CA ALA A 220 -4.92 -27.71 -16.31
C ALA A 220 -5.92 -28.13 -17.40
N ARG A 221 -7.15 -28.52 -17.02
CA ARG A 221 -8.21 -28.85 -17.99
C ARG A 221 -8.53 -27.68 -18.92
N ILE A 222 -8.68 -26.46 -18.39
CA ILE A 222 -8.95 -25.26 -19.19
C ILE A 222 -7.78 -24.99 -20.14
N LEU A 223 -6.55 -25.04 -19.64
CA LEU A 223 -5.35 -24.83 -20.47
C LEU A 223 -5.27 -25.87 -21.61
N SER A 224 -5.50 -27.15 -21.33
CA SER A 224 -5.50 -28.21 -22.34
C SER A 224 -6.61 -28.03 -23.38
N LEU A 225 -7.81 -27.57 -22.99
CA LEU A 225 -8.89 -27.24 -23.93
C LEU A 225 -8.50 -26.13 -24.92
N HIS A 226 -7.58 -25.25 -24.52
CA HIS A 226 -7.03 -24.20 -25.37
C HIS A 226 -5.74 -24.61 -26.10
N GLY A 227 -5.35 -25.90 -26.04
CA GLY A 227 -4.15 -26.43 -26.68
C GLY A 227 -2.85 -25.92 -26.04
N LEU A 228 -2.88 -25.58 -24.75
CA LEU A 228 -1.72 -25.13 -24.00
C LEU A 228 -1.13 -26.31 -23.19
N PRO A 229 0.21 -26.39 -23.04
CA PRO A 229 0.86 -27.44 -22.28
C PRO A 229 0.50 -27.33 -20.79
N ALA A 230 -0.16 -28.35 -20.26
CA ALA A 230 -0.59 -28.44 -18.88
C ALA A 230 -0.46 -29.87 -18.34
N PRO A 231 -0.28 -30.03 -17.02
CA PRO A 231 -0.09 -31.34 -16.41
C PRO A 231 -1.35 -32.19 -16.48
N GLN A 232 -1.14 -33.47 -16.78
CA GLN A 232 -2.17 -34.49 -16.60
C GLN A 232 -2.22 -34.89 -15.12
N HIS A 233 -3.27 -34.45 -14.43
CA HIS A 233 -3.49 -34.78 -13.03
C HIS A 233 -4.39 -36.00 -12.86
N PHE A 234 -4.00 -36.89 -11.94
CA PHE A 234 -4.85 -37.95 -11.45
C PHE A 234 -5.10 -37.78 -9.95
N ALA A 235 -6.37 -37.72 -9.56
CA ALA A 235 -6.72 -37.79 -8.14
C ALA A 235 -6.33 -39.15 -7.56
N ALA A 236 -5.81 -39.14 -6.33
CA ALA A 236 -5.45 -40.34 -5.58
C ALA A 236 -5.97 -40.25 -4.15
N GLY A 237 -7.09 -40.93 -3.89
CA GLY A 237 -7.71 -40.99 -2.57
C GLY A 237 -6.93 -41.86 -1.56
N SER A 238 -6.03 -42.72 -2.04
CA SER A 238 -5.20 -43.61 -1.22
C SER A 238 -3.77 -43.69 -1.75
N ALA A 239 -2.84 -44.13 -0.90
CA ALA A 239 -1.45 -44.36 -1.31
C ALA A 239 -1.34 -45.46 -2.39
N ASP A 240 -2.19 -46.50 -2.32
CA ASP A 240 -2.25 -47.54 -3.36
C ASP A 240 -2.73 -46.98 -4.70
N GLU A 241 -3.74 -46.11 -4.69
CA GLU A 241 -4.17 -45.42 -5.90
C GLU A 241 -3.07 -44.52 -6.44
N ALA A 242 -2.36 -43.79 -5.57
CA ALA A 242 -1.25 -42.94 -5.98
C ALA A 242 -0.15 -43.74 -6.69
N VAL A 243 0.21 -44.91 -6.15
CA VAL A 243 1.18 -45.83 -6.77
C VAL A 243 0.68 -46.34 -8.12
N ARG A 244 -0.60 -46.74 -8.23
CA ARG A 244 -1.17 -47.18 -9.51
C ARG A 244 -1.10 -46.08 -10.57
N ARG A 245 -1.45 -44.85 -10.22
CA ARG A 245 -1.36 -43.68 -11.11
C ARG A 245 0.09 -43.35 -11.46
N ALA A 246 1.01 -43.48 -10.51
CA ALA A 246 2.43 -43.26 -10.75
C ALA A 246 3.01 -44.26 -11.76
N ARG A 247 2.64 -45.54 -11.66
CA ARG A 247 3.00 -46.56 -12.66
C ARG A 247 2.44 -46.24 -14.05
N GLN A 248 1.19 -45.76 -14.11
CA GLN A 248 0.54 -45.36 -15.37
C GLN A 248 1.26 -44.18 -16.05
N LEU A 249 1.68 -43.18 -15.28
CA LEU A 249 2.42 -42.02 -15.77
C LEU A 249 3.91 -42.33 -16.07
N GLY A 250 4.44 -43.37 -15.44
CA GLY A 250 5.87 -43.65 -15.39
C GLY A 250 6.62 -42.71 -14.46
N PHE A 251 7.64 -43.22 -13.77
CA PHE A 251 8.52 -42.43 -12.91
C PHE A 251 9.45 -41.50 -13.72
N PRO A 252 9.94 -40.38 -13.15
CA PRO A 252 9.53 -39.80 -11.87
C PRO A 252 8.16 -39.12 -11.90
N VAL A 253 7.53 -38.98 -10.72
CA VAL A 253 6.23 -38.33 -10.53
C VAL A 253 6.24 -37.29 -9.42
N VAL A 254 5.17 -36.50 -9.34
CA VAL A 254 4.92 -35.50 -8.30
C VAL A 254 3.63 -35.86 -7.55
N ILE A 255 3.65 -35.71 -6.23
CA ILE A 255 2.49 -35.76 -5.35
C ILE A 255 2.20 -34.35 -4.82
N LYS A 256 0.97 -33.86 -4.97
CA LYS A 256 0.59 -32.53 -4.46
C LYS A 256 -0.90 -32.41 -4.10
N PRO A 257 -1.26 -31.55 -3.15
CA PRO A 257 -2.62 -31.08 -2.95
C PRO A 257 -3.14 -30.30 -4.16
N ASP A 258 -4.42 -30.47 -4.51
CA ASP A 258 -5.10 -29.67 -5.55
C ASP A 258 -5.34 -28.23 -5.09
N ASP A 259 -5.65 -28.04 -3.81
CA ASP A 259 -6.32 -26.89 -3.21
C ASP A 259 -5.44 -26.05 -2.27
N LEU A 260 -4.11 -26.27 -2.28
CA LEU A 260 -3.16 -25.51 -1.48
C LEU A 260 -2.15 -24.74 -2.34
N ASP A 261 -1.75 -23.57 -1.84
CA ASP A 261 -0.78 -22.68 -2.46
C ASP A 261 0.61 -22.81 -1.80
N GLY A 262 1.63 -22.17 -2.42
CA GLY A 262 2.95 -22.01 -1.82
C GLY A 262 3.78 -23.29 -1.69
N GLY A 263 3.41 -24.34 -2.41
CA GLY A 263 4.12 -25.62 -2.42
C GLY A 263 3.93 -26.48 -1.15
N LYS A 264 2.92 -26.17 -0.33
CA LYS A 264 2.60 -26.94 0.88
C LYS A 264 2.09 -28.34 0.51
N GLY A 265 2.77 -29.37 1.02
CA GLY A 265 2.46 -30.78 0.69
C GLY A 265 2.88 -31.22 -0.72
N VAL A 266 3.68 -30.44 -1.43
CA VAL A 266 4.22 -30.81 -2.75
C VAL A 266 5.50 -31.61 -2.58
N HIS A 267 5.55 -32.79 -3.18
CA HIS A 267 6.71 -33.68 -3.24
C HIS A 267 6.98 -34.04 -4.70
N ALA A 268 8.13 -33.63 -5.23
CA ALA A 268 8.50 -33.79 -6.64
C ALA A 268 9.71 -34.70 -6.81
N GLY A 269 9.87 -35.29 -8.00
CA GLY A 269 10.99 -36.17 -8.32
C GLY A 269 10.90 -37.55 -7.69
N LEU A 270 9.69 -38.05 -7.39
CA LEU A 270 9.51 -39.35 -6.75
C LEU A 270 9.78 -40.45 -7.78
N ARG A 271 10.81 -41.28 -7.53
CA ARG A 271 11.34 -42.25 -8.51
C ARG A 271 10.89 -43.71 -8.28
N ASN A 272 10.23 -43.99 -7.16
CA ASN A 272 9.78 -45.33 -6.81
C ASN A 272 8.51 -45.30 -5.96
N GLU A 273 7.92 -46.48 -5.78
CA GLU A 273 6.63 -46.64 -5.09
C GLU A 273 6.69 -46.34 -3.60
N ALA A 274 7.81 -46.68 -2.93
CA ALA A 274 7.98 -46.42 -1.51
C ALA A 274 7.92 -44.92 -1.21
N LEU A 275 8.63 -44.11 -2.02
CA LEU A 275 8.58 -42.65 -1.96
C LEU A 275 7.17 -42.11 -2.24
N VAL A 276 6.47 -42.64 -3.25
CA VAL A 276 5.09 -42.22 -3.54
C VAL A 276 4.16 -42.48 -2.36
N ARG A 277 4.26 -43.64 -1.72
CA ARG A 277 3.43 -43.97 -0.54
C ARG A 277 3.71 -43.04 0.63
N GLN A 278 4.99 -42.82 0.94
CA GLN A 278 5.41 -41.94 2.02
C GLN A 278 4.93 -40.51 1.78
N CYS A 279 5.24 -39.94 0.61
CA CYS A 279 4.88 -38.57 0.27
C CYS A 279 3.36 -38.37 0.14
N HIS A 280 2.61 -39.39 -0.28
CA HIS A 280 1.13 -39.34 -0.24
C HIS A 280 0.61 -39.22 1.20
N ALA A 281 1.14 -40.02 2.12
CA ALA A 281 0.76 -39.96 3.53
C ALA A 281 1.11 -38.60 4.17
N GLU A 282 2.26 -38.02 3.80
CA GLU A 282 2.66 -36.68 4.24
C GLU A 282 1.73 -35.60 3.65
N ALA A 283 1.49 -35.60 2.34
CA ALA A 283 0.60 -34.65 1.69
C ALA A 283 -0.85 -34.73 2.22
N ARG A 284 -1.32 -35.93 2.56
CA ARG A 284 -2.64 -36.18 3.19
C ARG A 284 -2.82 -35.49 4.54
N ARG A 285 -1.74 -35.17 5.26
CA ARG A 285 -1.82 -34.38 6.51
C ARG A 285 -2.22 -32.93 6.25
N HIS A 286 -2.09 -32.46 5.00
CA HIS A 286 -2.39 -31.08 4.63
C HIS A 286 -3.71 -30.92 3.88
N SER A 287 -4.08 -31.88 3.03
CA SER A 287 -5.32 -31.83 2.25
C SER A 287 -5.91 -33.21 2.03
N ARG A 288 -7.22 -33.24 1.78
CA ARG A 288 -7.90 -34.47 1.36
C ARG A 288 -7.80 -34.73 -0.14
N ASN A 289 -7.49 -33.71 -0.93
CA ASN A 289 -7.51 -33.75 -2.39
C ASN A 289 -6.08 -33.86 -2.91
N ILE A 290 -5.59 -35.10 -3.09
CA ILE A 290 -4.21 -35.34 -3.52
C ILE A 290 -4.19 -35.73 -5.00
N LEU A 291 -3.27 -35.12 -5.74
CA LEU A 291 -3.01 -35.35 -7.15
C LEU A 291 -1.67 -36.06 -7.35
N VAL A 292 -1.62 -36.91 -8.37
CA VAL A 292 -0.40 -37.45 -8.97
C VAL A 292 -0.25 -36.87 -10.38
N GLU A 293 0.93 -36.38 -10.72
CA GLU A 293 1.27 -35.90 -12.05
C GLU A 293 2.67 -36.34 -12.47
N LYS A 294 2.96 -36.28 -13.76
CA LYS A 294 4.31 -36.53 -14.28
C LYS A 294 5.26 -35.45 -13.79
N HIS A 295 6.47 -35.85 -13.37
CA HIS A 295 7.54 -34.88 -13.13
C HIS A 295 8.15 -34.44 -14.46
N VAL A 296 8.19 -33.12 -14.69
CA VAL A 296 8.84 -32.50 -15.85
C VAL A 296 10.10 -31.80 -15.36
N GLU A 297 11.22 -32.11 -16.01
CA GLU A 297 12.51 -31.48 -15.74
C GLU A 297 12.58 -30.11 -16.42
N GLY A 298 13.23 -29.14 -15.77
CA GLY A 298 13.40 -27.81 -16.31
C GLY A 298 13.63 -26.74 -15.25
N ARG A 299 13.82 -25.52 -15.71
CA ARG A 299 13.93 -24.32 -14.87
C ARG A 299 12.54 -23.76 -14.61
N ASP A 300 12.39 -23.14 -13.45
CA ASP A 300 11.12 -22.62 -12.95
C ASP A 300 11.02 -21.12 -13.23
N TYR A 301 10.03 -20.71 -14.04
CA TYR A 301 9.79 -19.32 -14.41
C TYR A 301 8.40 -18.85 -13.99
N ARG A 302 8.32 -17.60 -13.55
CA ARG A 302 7.09 -16.85 -13.32
C ARG A 302 6.97 -15.77 -14.40
N LEU A 303 5.95 -15.87 -15.24
CA LEU A 303 5.61 -14.90 -16.27
C LEU A 303 4.34 -14.14 -15.83
N THR A 304 4.47 -12.87 -15.48
CA THR A 304 3.34 -12.04 -15.06
C THR A 304 2.76 -11.30 -16.26
N VAL A 305 1.51 -11.59 -16.55
CA VAL A 305 0.73 -10.97 -17.62
C VAL A 305 -0.26 -9.97 -17.01
N PHE A 306 -0.38 -8.81 -17.64
CA PHE A 306 -1.32 -7.75 -17.29
C PHE A 306 -1.96 -7.20 -18.57
N GLU A 307 -3.29 -7.21 -18.64
CA GLU A 307 -4.10 -6.76 -19.79
C GLU A 307 -3.53 -7.24 -21.15
N GLY A 308 -3.22 -8.53 -21.23
CA GLY A 308 -2.74 -9.17 -22.47
C GLY A 308 -1.28 -8.90 -22.83
N ARG A 309 -0.49 -8.32 -21.92
CA ARG A 309 0.94 -8.06 -22.11
C ARG A 309 1.78 -8.74 -21.04
N LEU A 310 2.91 -9.33 -21.42
CA LEU A 310 3.91 -9.77 -20.45
C LEU A 310 4.61 -8.55 -19.86
N ILE A 311 4.43 -8.32 -18.56
CA ILE A 311 5.01 -7.16 -17.86
C ILE A 311 6.24 -7.51 -17.03
N LYS A 312 6.39 -8.79 -16.68
CA LYS A 312 7.51 -9.28 -15.87
C LYS A 312 7.76 -10.77 -16.12
N ALA A 313 9.03 -11.14 -16.25
CA ALA A 313 9.46 -12.53 -16.29
C ALA A 313 10.62 -12.75 -15.31
N THR A 314 10.47 -13.76 -14.46
CA THR A 314 11.44 -14.05 -13.40
C THR A 314 11.70 -15.54 -13.32
N GLU A 315 12.97 -15.94 -13.36
CA GLU A 315 13.41 -17.27 -13.00
C GLU A 315 13.45 -17.41 -11.47
N ARG A 316 12.84 -18.47 -10.95
CA ARG A 316 12.89 -18.85 -9.55
C ARG A 316 13.94 -19.93 -9.38
N ILE A 317 15.08 -19.55 -8.82
CA ILE A 317 16.22 -20.45 -8.59
C ILE A 317 16.07 -21.07 -7.20
N PRO A 318 16.10 -22.40 -7.07
CA PRO A 318 16.05 -23.08 -5.77
C PRO A 318 17.23 -22.74 -4.87
N GLY A 319 17.06 -23.01 -3.57
CA GLY A 319 18.16 -22.88 -2.62
C GLY A 319 19.30 -23.83 -3.01
N GLY A 320 20.51 -23.31 -3.09
CA GLY A 320 21.68 -24.03 -3.57
C GLY A 320 22.91 -23.14 -3.68
N VAL A 321 24.03 -23.76 -4.03
CA VAL A 321 25.35 -23.12 -4.17
C VAL A 321 25.93 -23.40 -5.54
N THR A 322 26.76 -22.49 -6.06
CA THR A 322 27.47 -22.70 -7.33
C THR A 322 28.91 -23.07 -7.02
N GLY A 323 29.41 -24.12 -7.67
CA GLY A 323 30.80 -24.54 -7.55
C GLY A 323 31.77 -23.46 -8.02
N ASN A 324 32.89 -23.33 -7.32
CA ASN A 324 34.02 -22.49 -7.71
C ASN A 324 35.27 -23.34 -8.05
N GLY A 325 35.12 -24.66 -8.18
CA GLY A 325 36.22 -25.59 -8.48
C GLY A 325 37.23 -25.80 -7.35
N VAL A 326 37.09 -25.12 -6.20
CA VAL A 326 38.08 -25.11 -5.11
C VAL A 326 37.48 -25.55 -3.78
N GLU A 327 36.30 -25.04 -3.42
CA GLU A 327 35.67 -25.26 -2.13
C GLU A 327 34.69 -26.45 -2.17
N SER A 328 34.57 -27.16 -1.05
CA SER A 328 33.54 -28.19 -0.90
C SER A 328 32.13 -27.58 -0.81
N VAL A 329 31.11 -28.38 -1.13
CA VAL A 329 29.70 -27.97 -0.97
C VAL A 329 29.43 -27.39 0.42
N ARG A 330 29.95 -28.02 1.48
CA ARG A 330 29.83 -27.53 2.87
C ARG A 330 30.38 -26.12 3.03
N ARG A 331 31.60 -25.86 2.53
CA ARG A 331 32.24 -24.54 2.60
C ARG A 331 31.46 -23.50 1.79
N LEU A 332 30.98 -23.87 0.61
CA LEU A 332 30.13 -23.00 -0.22
C LEU A 332 28.83 -22.62 0.49
N ILE A 333 28.19 -23.55 1.19
CA ILE A 333 27.00 -23.28 2.02
C ILE A 333 27.32 -22.31 3.15
N ASP A 334 28.43 -22.54 3.87
CA ASP A 334 28.86 -21.66 4.96
C ASP A 334 29.09 -20.25 4.45
N SER A 335 29.85 -20.08 3.37
CA SER A 335 30.09 -18.79 2.70
C SER A 335 28.80 -18.11 2.24
N ALA A 336 27.87 -18.86 1.64
CA ALA A 336 26.58 -18.32 1.20
C ALA A 336 25.72 -17.83 2.38
N ASN A 337 25.75 -18.53 3.51
CA ASN A 337 25.05 -18.11 4.73
C ASN A 337 25.68 -16.88 5.40
N GLN A 338 26.94 -16.56 5.11
CA GLN A 338 27.61 -15.35 5.60
C GLN A 338 27.30 -14.09 4.80
N LEU A 339 26.59 -14.19 3.66
CA LEU A 339 26.19 -13.02 2.88
C LEU A 339 25.27 -12.11 3.71
N PRO A 340 25.47 -10.77 3.70
CA PRO A 340 24.74 -9.85 4.58
C PRO A 340 23.20 -9.94 4.48
N ASP A 341 22.68 -10.13 3.27
CA ASP A 341 21.25 -10.26 2.99
C ASP A 341 20.67 -11.58 3.54
N ILE A 342 21.43 -12.67 3.47
CA ILE A 342 21.08 -13.98 4.02
C ILE A 342 21.16 -13.98 5.55
N GLN A 343 22.17 -13.33 6.13
CA GLN A 343 22.29 -13.18 7.58
C GLN A 343 21.11 -12.41 8.18
N GLN A 344 20.67 -11.32 7.52
CA GLN A 344 19.51 -10.56 7.97
C GLN A 344 18.25 -11.42 8.01
N ARG A 345 17.97 -12.17 6.93
CA ARG A 345 16.83 -13.09 6.86
C ARG A 345 16.94 -14.27 7.84
N THR A 346 18.16 -14.70 8.15
CA THR A 346 18.45 -15.74 9.14
C THR A 346 18.07 -15.28 10.55
N LYS A 347 18.38 -14.03 10.92
CA LYS A 347 17.98 -13.43 12.20
C LYS A 347 16.46 -13.40 12.37
N ASP A 348 15.73 -13.01 11.32
CA ASP A 348 14.27 -12.97 11.35
C ASP A 348 13.61 -14.35 11.57
N ARG A 349 14.30 -15.43 11.16
CA ARG A 349 13.78 -16.81 11.21
C ARG A 349 14.36 -17.66 12.33
N GLY A 350 15.43 -17.20 12.98
CA GLY A 350 16.13 -17.93 14.04
C GLY A 350 16.92 -19.16 13.57
N LYS A 351 17.12 -19.36 12.26
CA LYS A 351 17.90 -20.48 11.70
C LYS A 351 18.48 -20.18 10.31
N PRO A 352 19.66 -20.75 9.96
CA PRO A 352 20.27 -20.55 8.64
C PRO A 352 19.32 -20.93 7.49
N LEU A 353 19.39 -20.20 6.36
CA LEU A 353 18.51 -20.45 5.22
C LEU A 353 18.91 -21.68 4.40
N LEU A 354 20.22 -21.91 4.24
CA LEU A 354 20.77 -23.09 3.58
C LEU A 354 21.39 -24.01 4.63
N GLN A 355 20.94 -25.26 4.69
CA GLN A 355 21.43 -26.25 5.65
C GLN A 355 21.56 -27.62 5.00
N LEU A 356 22.52 -28.42 5.47
CA LEU A 356 22.68 -29.83 5.14
C LEU A 356 21.69 -30.68 5.96
N ASP A 357 20.39 -30.43 5.75
CA ASP A 357 19.30 -31.25 6.26
C ASP A 357 19.07 -32.48 5.35
N THR A 358 18.13 -33.35 5.74
CA THR A 358 17.81 -34.58 4.97
C THR A 358 17.54 -34.30 3.50
N GLU A 359 16.77 -33.23 3.18
CA GLU A 359 16.48 -32.86 1.79
C GLU A 359 17.74 -32.48 1.01
N ALA A 360 18.65 -31.69 1.61
CA ALA A 360 19.93 -31.35 0.97
C ALA A 360 20.79 -32.59 0.75
N ILE A 361 20.88 -33.48 1.74
CA ILE A 361 21.68 -34.71 1.64
C ILE A 361 21.14 -35.63 0.54
N ASP A 362 19.83 -35.79 0.45
CA ASP A 362 19.19 -36.59 -0.60
C ASP A 362 19.48 -36.01 -2.00
N LEU A 363 19.37 -34.69 -2.15
CA LEU A 363 19.66 -34.02 -3.43
C LEU A 363 21.14 -34.09 -3.84
N LEU A 364 22.05 -34.04 -2.87
CA LEU A 364 23.48 -34.24 -3.14
C LEU A 364 23.74 -35.67 -3.60
N ALA A 365 23.18 -36.67 -2.92
CA ALA A 365 23.30 -38.07 -3.32
C ALA A 365 22.70 -38.33 -4.71
N GLU A 366 21.57 -37.70 -5.05
CA GLU A 366 20.97 -37.73 -6.39
C GLU A 366 21.89 -37.17 -7.48
N ALA A 367 22.69 -36.15 -7.14
CA ALA A 367 23.70 -35.57 -8.02
C ALA A 367 25.03 -36.33 -8.02
N GLY A 368 25.14 -37.44 -7.27
CA GLY A 368 26.40 -38.18 -7.11
C GLY A 368 27.44 -37.46 -6.26
N LEU A 369 27.01 -36.51 -5.43
CA LEU A 369 27.87 -35.66 -4.60
C LEU A 369 27.68 -35.97 -3.11
N THR A 370 28.68 -35.57 -2.32
CA THR A 370 28.64 -35.54 -0.86
C THR A 370 28.87 -34.10 -0.38
N PRO A 371 28.59 -33.78 0.90
CA PRO A 371 28.91 -32.46 1.45
C PRO A 371 30.37 -32.03 1.30
N ASP A 372 31.28 -33.00 1.18
CA ASP A 372 32.73 -32.76 1.10
C ASP A 372 33.24 -32.80 -0.36
N SER A 373 32.36 -33.04 -1.33
CA SER A 373 32.69 -32.95 -2.75
C SER A 373 32.98 -31.51 -3.15
N ILE A 374 33.94 -31.30 -4.06
CA ILE A 374 34.29 -30.01 -4.66
C ILE A 374 33.64 -29.94 -6.05
N PRO A 375 32.55 -29.17 -6.23
CA PRO A 375 31.88 -29.09 -7.52
C PRO A 375 32.72 -28.28 -8.52
N PRO A 376 32.70 -28.64 -9.82
CA PRO A 376 33.32 -27.85 -10.87
C PRO A 376 32.86 -26.39 -10.86
N GLU A 377 33.70 -25.50 -11.38
CA GLU A 377 33.36 -24.08 -11.49
C GLU A 377 32.12 -23.88 -12.39
N GLY A 378 31.13 -23.13 -11.88
CA GLY A 378 29.90 -22.82 -12.60
C GLY A 378 28.76 -23.83 -12.41
N ASP A 379 29.04 -25.03 -11.87
CA ASP A 379 28.00 -26.04 -11.63
C ASP A 379 27.10 -25.64 -10.46
N PHE A 380 25.81 -25.50 -10.72
CA PHE A 380 24.83 -25.18 -9.69
C PHE A 380 24.37 -26.44 -8.95
N ILE A 381 24.71 -26.50 -7.66
CA ILE A 381 24.34 -27.59 -6.76
C ILE A 381 23.06 -27.22 -6.01
N ARG A 382 21.98 -27.89 -6.39
CA ARG A 382 20.66 -27.72 -5.80
C ARG A 382 20.60 -28.38 -4.42
N LEU A 383 20.12 -27.62 -3.42
CA LEU A 383 19.91 -28.12 -2.05
C LEU A 383 18.43 -28.15 -1.66
N ARG A 384 17.55 -27.56 -2.47
CA ARG A 384 16.10 -27.55 -2.23
C ARG A 384 15.32 -27.94 -3.48
N ARG A 385 14.28 -28.76 -3.33
CA ARG A 385 13.38 -29.10 -4.43
C ARG A 385 12.47 -27.94 -4.82
N ARG A 386 12.22 -26.98 -3.91
CA ARG A 386 11.37 -25.81 -4.20
C ARG A 386 12.18 -24.54 -4.41
N ALA A 387 11.76 -23.75 -5.39
CA ALA A 387 12.30 -22.43 -5.68
C ALA A 387 11.71 -21.33 -4.79
N ASN A 388 11.88 -21.51 -3.47
CA ASN A 388 11.34 -20.60 -2.46
C ASN A 388 12.46 -19.78 -1.81
N VAL A 389 12.29 -18.45 -1.82
CA VAL A 389 13.20 -17.51 -1.14
C VAL A 389 13.31 -17.79 0.36
N SER A 390 12.25 -18.34 0.95
CA SER A 390 12.19 -18.74 2.36
C SER A 390 13.12 -19.90 2.74
N THR A 391 13.65 -20.63 1.76
CA THR A 391 14.58 -21.75 1.92
C THR A 391 15.89 -21.49 1.16
N GLY A 392 16.30 -20.22 1.05
CA GLY A 392 17.54 -19.82 0.39
C GLY A 392 17.46 -19.72 -1.14
N GLY A 393 16.27 -19.84 -1.73
CA GLY A 393 16.06 -19.59 -3.16
C GLY A 393 16.28 -18.12 -3.54
N ARG A 394 16.51 -17.89 -4.83
CA ARG A 394 16.78 -16.57 -5.41
C ARG A 394 15.89 -16.34 -6.63
N THR A 395 15.68 -15.08 -6.99
CA THR A 395 14.96 -14.69 -8.21
C THR A 395 15.91 -13.98 -9.16
N ARG A 396 15.82 -14.29 -10.46
CA ARG A 396 16.59 -13.63 -11.53
C ARG A 396 15.63 -13.10 -12.58
N MET A 397 15.77 -11.83 -12.96
CA MET A 397 14.97 -11.25 -14.04
C MET A 397 15.45 -11.77 -15.38
N VAL A 398 14.51 -12.21 -16.22
CA VAL A 398 14.81 -12.84 -17.52
C VAL A 398 13.97 -12.25 -18.66
N GLY A 399 13.36 -11.08 -18.46
CA GLY A 399 12.45 -10.46 -19.43
C GLY A 399 13.03 -10.32 -20.84
N GLY A 400 14.31 -9.93 -20.96
CA GLY A 400 14.99 -9.83 -22.26
C GLY A 400 15.44 -11.16 -22.86
N GLU A 401 15.34 -12.26 -22.11
CA GLU A 401 15.70 -13.61 -22.55
C GLU A 401 14.47 -14.40 -23.02
N VAL A 402 13.24 -13.90 -22.82
CA VAL A 402 12.02 -14.67 -23.12
C VAL A 402 11.81 -14.80 -24.63
N HIS A 403 11.75 -16.04 -25.12
CA HIS A 403 11.40 -16.30 -26.51
C HIS A 403 9.96 -15.82 -26.82
N PRO A 404 9.69 -15.21 -28.00
CA PRO A 404 8.36 -14.70 -28.34
C PRO A 404 7.23 -15.73 -28.27
N ASP A 405 7.51 -17.02 -28.54
CA ASP A 405 6.51 -18.09 -28.36
C ASP A 405 6.12 -18.31 -26.90
N ASN A 406 7.04 -18.13 -25.96
CA ASN A 406 6.81 -18.31 -24.53
C ASN A 406 6.04 -17.11 -23.95
N GLU A 407 6.31 -15.91 -24.47
CA GLU A 407 5.49 -14.72 -24.19
C GLU A 407 4.04 -14.94 -24.68
N ARG A 408 3.87 -15.36 -25.94
CA ARG A 408 2.55 -15.71 -26.50
C ARG A 408 1.85 -16.80 -25.69
N LEU A 409 2.59 -17.82 -25.24
CA LEU A 409 2.09 -18.89 -24.38
C LEU A 409 1.50 -18.32 -23.08
N ALA A 410 2.25 -17.46 -22.39
CA ALA A 410 1.80 -16.85 -21.14
C ALA A 410 0.56 -15.97 -21.34
N ILE A 411 0.55 -15.15 -22.39
CA ILE A 411 -0.60 -14.28 -22.72
C ILE A 411 -1.84 -15.14 -23.02
N ARG A 412 -1.69 -16.21 -23.81
CA ARG A 412 -2.78 -17.15 -24.11
C ARG A 412 -3.27 -17.87 -22.86
N ALA A 413 -2.39 -18.23 -21.93
CA ALA A 413 -2.76 -18.87 -20.67
C ALA A 413 -3.60 -17.95 -19.78
N ALA A 414 -3.19 -16.67 -19.64
CA ALA A 414 -3.97 -15.67 -18.91
C ALA A 414 -5.35 -15.45 -19.57
N ALA A 415 -5.40 -15.36 -20.89
CA ALA A 415 -6.63 -15.18 -21.65
C ALA A 415 -7.56 -16.41 -21.56
N ALA A 416 -7.03 -17.64 -21.60
CA ALA A 416 -7.79 -18.87 -21.41
C ALA A 416 -8.47 -18.91 -20.04
N MET A 417 -7.77 -18.42 -19.01
CA MET A 417 -8.31 -18.29 -17.66
C MET A 417 -9.19 -17.04 -17.47
N ARG A 418 -9.27 -16.14 -18.48
CA ARG A 418 -10.01 -14.86 -18.42
C ARG A 418 -9.59 -14.00 -17.22
N LEU A 419 -8.29 -13.90 -17.00
CA LEU A 419 -7.69 -13.09 -15.94
C LEU A 419 -7.10 -11.81 -16.52
N ASP A 420 -7.38 -10.67 -15.88
CA ASP A 420 -6.83 -9.36 -16.20
C ASP A 420 -5.37 -9.22 -15.75
N ILE A 421 -5.04 -9.81 -14.60
CA ILE A 421 -3.68 -9.96 -14.09
C ILE A 421 -3.45 -11.43 -13.73
N ALA A 422 -2.38 -12.04 -14.23
CA ALA A 422 -2.07 -13.44 -13.95
C ALA A 422 -0.56 -13.67 -13.81
N GLY A 423 -0.17 -14.54 -12.89
CA GLY A 423 1.18 -15.11 -12.84
C GLY A 423 1.17 -16.53 -13.40
N ILE A 424 1.86 -16.76 -14.50
CA ILE A 424 1.96 -18.07 -15.15
C ILE A 424 3.25 -18.75 -14.67
N ASP A 425 3.13 -19.91 -14.06
CA ASP A 425 4.26 -20.71 -13.57
C ASP A 425 4.61 -21.72 -14.66
N LEU A 426 5.72 -21.48 -15.35
CA LEU A 426 6.18 -22.28 -16.47
C LEU A 426 7.47 -23.03 -16.08
N ILE A 427 7.46 -24.34 -16.24
CA ILE A 427 8.68 -25.14 -16.24
C ILE A 427 9.11 -25.37 -17.68
N ILE A 428 10.34 -24.99 -18.01
CA ILE A 428 10.96 -25.19 -19.32
C ILE A 428 12.49 -25.25 -19.14
N PRO A 429 13.25 -26.07 -19.90
CA PRO A 429 14.70 -26.14 -19.78
C PRO A 429 15.40 -24.78 -20.00
N ASP A 430 14.92 -24.00 -20.98
CA ASP A 430 15.46 -22.70 -21.35
C ASP A 430 14.34 -21.77 -21.85
N ILE A 431 14.15 -20.64 -21.18
CA ILE A 431 13.12 -19.64 -21.53
C ILE A 431 13.42 -18.91 -22.85
N GLY A 432 14.67 -18.94 -23.32
CA GLY A 432 15.11 -18.38 -24.60
C GLY A 432 14.81 -19.26 -25.80
N ARG A 433 14.37 -20.51 -25.59
CA ARG A 433 13.94 -21.42 -26.65
C ARG A 433 12.42 -21.54 -26.69
N SER A 434 11.87 -21.78 -27.89
CA SER A 434 10.43 -21.96 -28.05
C SER A 434 9.93 -23.18 -27.27
N TRP A 435 8.81 -23.03 -26.56
CA TRP A 435 8.08 -24.14 -25.95
C TRP A 435 7.53 -25.14 -26.99
N LEU A 436 7.45 -24.74 -28.27
CA LEU A 436 7.06 -25.65 -29.35
C LEU A 436 8.14 -26.69 -29.66
N GLU A 437 9.39 -26.41 -29.27
CA GLU A 437 10.56 -27.25 -29.52
C GLU A 437 11.15 -27.86 -28.24
N SER A 438 10.59 -27.50 -27.08
CA SER A 438 11.09 -27.87 -25.76
C SER A 438 9.98 -28.50 -24.93
N GLU A 439 10.30 -29.47 -24.09
CA GLU A 439 9.35 -29.96 -23.10
C GLU A 439 9.05 -28.82 -22.10
N ALA A 440 7.85 -28.26 -22.17
CA ALA A 440 7.43 -27.12 -21.36
C ALA A 440 6.07 -27.42 -20.74
N ILE A 441 5.83 -26.91 -19.53
CA ILE A 441 4.56 -27.15 -18.84
C ILE A 441 4.14 -25.98 -17.97
N ILE A 442 2.89 -25.55 -18.10
CA ILE A 442 2.29 -24.56 -17.20
C ILE A 442 1.80 -25.30 -15.95
N CYS A 443 2.54 -25.20 -14.86
CA CYS A 443 2.23 -25.90 -13.62
C CYS A 443 1.11 -25.24 -12.82
N GLU A 444 1.00 -23.91 -12.91
CA GLU A 444 0.03 -23.13 -12.15
C GLU A 444 -0.28 -21.80 -12.85
N VAL A 445 -1.51 -21.31 -12.69
CA VAL A 445 -1.91 -19.95 -13.07
C VAL A 445 -2.43 -19.26 -11.82
N ASN A 446 -1.74 -18.20 -11.40
CA ASN A 446 -2.01 -17.45 -10.19
C ASN A 446 -2.84 -16.20 -10.52
N ALA A 447 -4.07 -16.11 -10.02
CA ALA A 447 -4.97 -14.97 -10.25
C ALA A 447 -4.63 -13.72 -9.39
N GLN A 448 -3.80 -13.87 -8.35
CA GLN A 448 -3.32 -12.77 -7.51
C GLN A 448 -1.80 -12.82 -7.38
N PRO A 449 -1.04 -12.63 -8.48
CA PRO A 449 0.40 -12.76 -8.45
C PRO A 449 1.03 -11.68 -7.56
N GLN A 450 2.16 -12.04 -6.93
CA GLN A 450 3.06 -11.05 -6.35
C GLN A 450 3.88 -10.43 -7.48
N ILE A 451 3.80 -9.10 -7.61
CA ILE A 451 4.54 -8.40 -8.67
C ILE A 451 5.95 -8.08 -8.17
N GLY A 452 6.06 -7.43 -6.99
CA GLY A 452 7.33 -7.02 -6.39
C GLY A 452 8.08 -5.93 -7.17
N GLU A 453 8.81 -5.05 -6.46
CA GLU A 453 9.55 -3.92 -7.07
C GLU A 453 11.07 -4.07 -7.06
N ILE A 454 11.63 -4.92 -6.18
CA ILE A 454 13.08 -4.95 -5.92
C ILE A 454 13.86 -5.11 -7.23
N ASP A 455 13.36 -5.98 -8.10
CA ASP A 455 14.05 -6.34 -9.34
C ASP A 455 13.52 -5.58 -10.57
N GLN A 456 12.50 -4.73 -10.42
CA GLN A 456 11.94 -3.90 -11.51
C GLN A 456 11.26 -2.64 -10.93
N PRO A 457 12.05 -1.63 -10.51
CA PRO A 457 11.52 -0.40 -9.94
C PRO A 457 10.59 0.33 -10.92
N GLY A 458 9.48 0.87 -10.41
CA GLY A 458 8.55 1.67 -11.21
C GLY A 458 7.44 0.89 -11.93
N LEU A 459 7.47 -0.44 -11.94
CA LEU A 459 6.44 -1.26 -12.62
C LEU A 459 5.00 -0.94 -12.16
N TYR A 460 4.77 -0.67 -10.86
CA TYR A 460 3.44 -0.25 -10.39
C TYR A 460 2.98 1.09 -10.98
N LYS A 461 3.92 1.99 -11.31
CA LYS A 461 3.62 3.26 -11.97
C LYS A 461 3.24 3.12 -13.44
N GLU A 462 3.56 1.99 -14.06
CA GLU A 462 3.10 1.65 -15.42
C GLU A 462 1.72 0.96 -15.38
N ILE A 463 1.50 0.10 -14.38
CA ILE A 463 0.25 -0.65 -14.20
C ILE A 463 -0.91 0.30 -13.85
N ILE A 464 -0.71 1.22 -12.89
CA ILE A 464 -1.80 2.06 -12.37
C ILE A 464 -2.47 2.90 -13.47
N PRO A 465 -1.76 3.70 -14.29
CA PRO A 465 -2.41 4.51 -15.32
C PRO A 465 -3.18 3.68 -16.35
N THR A 466 -2.66 2.49 -16.68
CA THR A 466 -3.31 1.54 -17.59
C THR A 466 -4.63 1.02 -16.98
N LEU A 467 -4.61 0.58 -15.71
CA LEU A 467 -5.82 0.14 -14.99
C LEU A 467 -6.92 1.21 -14.95
N LEU A 468 -6.53 2.46 -14.72
CA LEU A 468 -7.43 3.59 -14.55
C LEU A 468 -7.85 4.25 -15.88
N GLY A 469 -7.15 3.93 -16.98
CA GLY A 469 -7.34 4.57 -18.29
C GLY A 469 -6.92 6.04 -18.30
N GLY A 470 -5.94 6.44 -17.48
CA GLY A 470 -5.50 7.83 -17.35
C GLY A 470 -4.86 8.16 -16.00
N ASN A 471 -4.98 9.41 -15.56
CA ASN A 471 -4.40 9.91 -14.31
C ASN A 471 -5.26 9.60 -13.07
N GLY A 472 -6.32 8.81 -13.20
CA GLY A 472 -7.15 8.37 -12.09
C GLY A 472 -8.00 9.46 -11.41
N ARG A 473 -8.09 10.66 -11.97
CA ARG A 473 -8.72 11.82 -11.34
C ARG A 473 -9.86 12.37 -12.17
N ILE A 474 -10.83 12.96 -11.48
CA ILE A 474 -11.79 13.89 -12.07
C ILE A 474 -11.47 15.30 -11.58
N PRO A 475 -11.79 16.36 -12.33
CA PRO A 475 -11.69 17.73 -11.83
C PRO A 475 -12.57 17.93 -10.59
N VAL A 476 -11.98 18.43 -9.50
CA VAL A 476 -12.66 18.71 -8.24
C VAL A 476 -12.56 20.19 -7.88
N ALA A 477 -13.72 20.84 -7.77
CA ALA A 477 -13.85 22.18 -7.20
C ALA A 477 -14.46 22.09 -5.79
N LEU A 478 -13.82 22.72 -4.81
CA LEU A 478 -14.30 22.83 -3.43
C LEU A 478 -14.84 24.23 -3.16
N VAL A 479 -16.11 24.34 -2.81
CA VAL A 479 -16.78 25.57 -2.39
C VAL A 479 -16.77 25.64 -0.87
N LEU A 480 -16.02 26.58 -0.31
CA LEU A 480 -16.05 26.90 1.11
C LEU A 480 -17.24 27.82 1.39
N LYS A 481 -18.20 27.35 2.18
CA LYS A 481 -19.41 28.10 2.57
C LYS A 481 -19.76 27.87 4.04
N VAL A 482 -19.88 28.94 4.83
CA VAL A 482 -20.20 28.82 6.28
C VAL A 482 -21.64 28.38 6.53
N ARG A 483 -22.60 28.98 5.83
CA ARG A 483 -24.03 28.67 6.03
C ARG A 483 -24.44 27.45 5.19
N ARG A 484 -25.09 26.46 5.83
CA ARG A 484 -25.63 25.28 5.12
C ARG A 484 -26.89 25.58 4.29
N LYS A 485 -27.60 26.68 4.58
CA LYS A 485 -28.81 27.07 3.84
C LYS A 485 -28.45 27.54 2.42
N GLY A 486 -29.25 27.15 1.43
CA GLY A 486 -29.08 27.56 0.03
C GLY A 486 -27.85 26.94 -0.66
N THR A 487 -27.24 25.91 -0.07
CA THR A 487 -26.09 25.20 -0.64
C THR A 487 -26.39 24.64 -2.05
N GLY A 488 -27.54 24.00 -2.24
CA GLY A 488 -27.94 23.48 -3.55
C GLY A 488 -28.03 24.57 -4.62
N ALA A 489 -28.61 25.73 -4.30
CA ALA A 489 -28.74 26.84 -5.24
C ALA A 489 -27.38 27.42 -5.68
N VAL A 490 -26.42 27.52 -4.75
CA VAL A 490 -25.04 27.95 -5.06
C VAL A 490 -24.36 26.95 -5.99
N LEU A 491 -24.45 25.66 -5.67
CA LEU A 491 -23.84 24.62 -6.50
C LEU A 491 -24.46 24.56 -7.89
N GLU A 492 -25.78 24.73 -8.03
CA GLU A 492 -26.44 24.79 -9.34
C GLU A 492 -25.99 25.98 -10.20
N ARG A 493 -25.84 27.15 -9.59
CA ARG A 493 -25.34 28.34 -10.28
C ARG A 493 -23.90 28.16 -10.80
N LEU A 494 -23.06 27.48 -10.01
CA LEU A 494 -21.67 27.20 -10.35
C LEU A 494 -21.51 25.97 -11.27
N ARG A 495 -22.49 25.08 -11.32
CA ARG A 495 -22.46 23.87 -12.16
C ARG A 495 -22.27 24.22 -13.63
N THR A 496 -23.09 25.12 -14.16
CA THR A 496 -23.07 25.47 -15.60
C THR A 496 -21.69 25.95 -16.08
N PRO A 497 -21.05 26.95 -15.45
CA PRO A 497 -19.71 27.36 -15.87
C PRO A 497 -18.67 26.27 -15.60
N PHE A 498 -18.77 25.49 -14.51
CA PHE A 498 -17.77 24.46 -14.19
C PHE A 498 -17.84 23.24 -15.11
N ALA A 499 -19.04 22.89 -15.54
CA ALA A 499 -19.30 21.78 -16.43
C ALA A 499 -19.03 22.14 -17.90
N ALA A 500 -18.80 23.42 -18.22
CA ALA A 500 -18.63 23.94 -19.58
C ALA A 500 -19.73 23.45 -20.57
N GLY A 501 -20.95 23.24 -20.06
CA GLY A 501 -22.10 22.74 -20.84
C GLY A 501 -22.21 21.22 -20.99
N ALA A 502 -21.35 20.43 -20.36
CA ALA A 502 -21.47 18.96 -20.33
C ALA A 502 -22.28 18.48 -19.10
N ASP A 503 -23.08 17.43 -19.28
CA ASP A 503 -23.62 16.66 -18.16
C ASP A 503 -22.56 15.66 -17.64
N LYS A 504 -22.75 15.10 -16.44
CA LYS A 504 -21.82 14.29 -15.60
C LYS A 504 -21.07 15.07 -14.51
N THR A 505 -21.65 16.14 -13.99
CA THR A 505 -21.11 16.86 -12.83
C THR A 505 -21.82 16.43 -11.56
N VAL A 506 -21.08 15.87 -10.60
CA VAL A 506 -21.62 15.55 -9.28
C VAL A 506 -21.55 16.75 -8.34
N LEU A 507 -22.67 17.06 -7.70
CA LEU A 507 -22.81 18.12 -6.69
C LEU A 507 -22.96 17.44 -5.33
N ALA A 508 -22.10 17.75 -4.37
CA ALA A 508 -22.20 17.13 -3.05
C ALA A 508 -21.83 18.05 -1.88
N GLY A 509 -22.52 17.83 -0.77
CA GLY A 509 -22.36 18.56 0.48
C GLY A 509 -23.18 17.94 1.59
N HIS A 510 -23.18 18.56 2.76
CA HIS A 510 -24.04 18.13 3.86
C HIS A 510 -25.52 18.09 3.41
N GLY A 511 -26.13 16.91 3.45
CA GLY A 511 -27.51 16.68 3.00
C GLY A 511 -27.76 16.87 1.51
N LEU A 512 -26.73 16.78 0.66
CA LEU A 512 -26.85 16.96 -0.78
C LEU A 512 -25.94 15.97 -1.53
N LEU A 513 -26.53 15.18 -2.43
CA LEU A 513 -25.80 14.38 -3.42
C LEU A 513 -26.62 14.29 -4.71
N ARG A 514 -26.12 14.90 -5.78
CA ARG A 514 -26.81 14.96 -7.08
C ARG A 514 -25.83 14.74 -8.22
N LEU A 515 -26.27 14.06 -9.26
CA LEU A 515 -25.56 13.97 -10.54
C LEU A 515 -26.35 14.79 -11.55
N ASP A 516 -25.75 15.89 -11.99
CA ASP A 516 -26.41 16.95 -12.73
C ASP A 516 -27.70 17.39 -12.04
N ARG A 517 -28.86 17.14 -12.65
CA ARG A 517 -30.16 17.51 -12.10
C ARG A 517 -30.80 16.41 -11.27
N HIS A 518 -30.27 15.19 -11.28
CA HIS A 518 -30.87 14.02 -10.64
C HIS A 518 -30.38 13.89 -9.19
N GLU A 519 -31.32 13.75 -8.25
CA GLU A 519 -30.97 13.39 -6.87
C GLU A 519 -30.54 11.93 -6.80
N LEU A 520 -29.34 11.69 -6.27
CA LEU A 520 -28.82 10.35 -6.05
C LEU A 520 -29.17 9.81 -4.66
N SER A 521 -29.52 10.70 -3.73
CA SER A 521 -29.84 10.33 -2.36
C SER A 521 -30.77 11.31 -1.66
N ARG A 522 -31.42 10.87 -0.59
CA ARG A 522 -32.36 11.69 0.17
C ARG A 522 -31.59 12.71 1.05
N PRO A 523 -32.02 13.98 1.12
CA PRO A 523 -31.28 15.04 1.84
C PRO A 523 -31.03 14.80 3.34
N ALA A 524 -31.81 13.95 4.01
CA ALA A 524 -31.69 13.70 5.45
C ALA A 524 -30.67 12.61 5.82
N GLU A 525 -30.05 11.93 4.85
CA GLU A 525 -29.34 10.67 5.10
C GLU A 525 -27.81 10.79 5.13
N PHE A 526 -27.22 11.95 4.82
CA PHE A 526 -25.75 12.07 4.65
C PHE A 526 -25.14 13.32 5.30
N GLY A 527 -24.14 13.10 6.14
CA GLY A 527 -23.19 14.14 6.54
C GLY A 527 -22.26 14.53 5.39
N TYR A 528 -21.48 15.59 5.60
CA TYR A 528 -20.49 16.08 4.63
C TYR A 528 -19.49 14.99 4.17
N PRO A 529 -18.90 14.18 5.07
CA PRO A 529 -17.92 13.17 4.65
C PRO A 529 -18.56 12.12 3.76
N GLN A 530 -19.74 11.63 4.12
CA GLN A 530 -20.42 10.59 3.36
C GLN A 530 -20.84 11.09 1.98
N ALA A 531 -21.42 12.29 1.90
CA ALA A 531 -21.87 12.87 0.64
C ALA A 531 -20.71 13.11 -0.33
N THR A 532 -19.60 13.68 0.16
CA THR A 532 -18.45 14.01 -0.71
C THR A 532 -17.66 12.77 -1.14
N GLN A 533 -17.50 11.77 -0.27
CA GLN A 533 -16.93 10.48 -0.67
C GLN A 533 -17.82 9.75 -1.68
N ALA A 534 -19.14 9.74 -1.45
CA ALA A 534 -20.09 9.15 -2.39
C ALA A 534 -20.01 9.83 -3.75
N ALA A 535 -19.88 11.17 -3.80
CA ALA A 535 -19.69 11.91 -5.04
C ALA A 535 -18.42 11.48 -5.80
N LEU A 536 -17.28 11.42 -5.13
CA LEU A 536 -16.00 11.06 -5.74
C LEU A 536 -15.93 9.58 -6.17
N ALA A 537 -16.82 8.74 -5.65
CA ALA A 537 -16.96 7.33 -6.02
C ALA A 537 -18.02 7.07 -7.12
N GLN A 538 -18.75 8.09 -7.59
CA GLN A 538 -19.80 7.89 -8.61
C GLN A 538 -19.19 7.51 -9.97
N PRO A 539 -19.49 6.30 -10.51
CA PRO A 539 -18.89 5.84 -11.77
C PRO A 539 -19.16 6.76 -12.97
N GLU A 540 -20.27 7.48 -12.97
CA GLU A 540 -20.68 8.37 -14.05
C GLU A 540 -20.14 9.80 -13.92
N ALA A 541 -19.63 10.18 -12.74
CA ALA A 541 -19.21 11.55 -12.48
C ALA A 541 -17.85 11.84 -13.13
N GLU A 542 -17.83 12.71 -14.13
CA GLU A 542 -16.59 13.16 -14.78
C GLU A 542 -16.00 14.42 -14.12
N ARG A 543 -16.76 15.10 -13.26
CA ARG A 543 -16.37 16.31 -12.52
C ARG A 543 -17.10 16.36 -11.19
N ALA A 544 -16.50 16.98 -10.17
CA ALA A 544 -17.12 17.16 -8.86
C ALA A 544 -17.09 18.61 -8.39
N LEU A 545 -18.24 19.12 -7.98
CA LEU A 545 -18.39 20.38 -7.28
C LEU A 545 -18.87 20.11 -5.85
N LEU A 546 -17.94 20.20 -4.92
CA LEU A 546 -18.12 19.84 -3.52
C LEU A 546 -18.29 21.10 -2.70
N VAL A 547 -19.15 21.09 -1.69
CA VAL A 547 -19.31 22.20 -0.73
C VAL A 547 -19.02 21.73 0.68
N ALA A 548 -18.28 22.55 1.41
CA ALA A 548 -17.93 22.29 2.79
C ALA A 548 -17.99 23.58 3.60
N SER A 549 -18.42 23.48 4.86
CA SER A 549 -18.16 24.55 5.81
C SER A 549 -16.76 24.40 6.41
N PRO A 550 -16.16 25.50 6.91
CA PRO A 550 -14.93 25.42 7.69
C PRO A 550 -15.02 24.44 8.87
N ALA A 551 -16.20 24.32 9.50
CA ALA A 551 -16.43 23.37 10.57
C ALA A 551 -16.37 21.93 10.07
N ASP A 552 -16.95 21.64 8.89
CA ASP A 552 -16.88 20.29 8.31
C ASP A 552 -15.43 19.90 8.01
N ILE A 553 -14.63 20.80 7.43
CA ILE A 553 -13.21 20.57 7.11
C ILE A 553 -12.37 20.41 8.38
N LEU A 554 -12.60 21.24 9.40
CA LEU A 554 -11.82 21.16 10.64
C LEU A 554 -12.21 19.96 11.52
N SER A 555 -13.38 19.35 11.30
CA SER A 555 -13.86 18.19 12.06
C SER A 555 -13.65 16.87 11.31
N HIS A 556 -13.65 16.88 9.99
CA HIS A 556 -13.58 15.66 9.17
C HIS A 556 -12.45 15.66 8.14
N GLY A 557 -11.81 16.79 7.86
CA GLY A 557 -10.80 16.92 6.80
C GLY A 557 -11.40 17.17 5.41
N LEU A 558 -10.53 17.10 4.42
CA LEU A 558 -10.85 17.25 3.00
C LEU A 558 -11.35 15.94 2.40
N PRO A 559 -12.17 15.99 1.33
CA PRO A 559 -12.73 14.79 0.72
C PRO A 559 -11.75 14.12 -0.26
N THR A 560 -10.74 14.86 -0.74
CA THR A 560 -9.69 14.39 -1.66
C THR A 560 -8.39 15.10 -1.32
N PRO A 561 -7.22 14.46 -1.52
CA PRO A 561 -5.93 15.11 -1.32
C PRO A 561 -5.56 16.08 -2.45
N TYR A 562 -6.31 16.11 -3.54
CA TYR A 562 -6.05 16.97 -4.70
C TYR A 562 -7.32 17.75 -5.05
N ILE A 563 -7.26 19.07 -4.93
CA ILE A 563 -8.34 20.01 -5.23
C ILE A 563 -7.85 20.93 -6.35
N ASP A 564 -8.55 20.90 -7.48
CA ASP A 564 -8.18 21.69 -8.65
C ASP A 564 -8.56 23.17 -8.47
N LEU A 565 -9.69 23.44 -7.80
CA LEU A 565 -10.21 24.79 -7.63
C LEU A 565 -10.80 24.97 -6.23
N LEU A 566 -10.35 25.98 -5.49
CA LEU A 566 -11.00 26.42 -4.25
C LEU A 566 -11.84 27.67 -4.52
N ILE A 567 -13.11 27.65 -4.16
CA ILE A 567 -14.04 28.77 -4.27
C ILE A 567 -14.43 29.20 -2.85
N ILE A 568 -14.12 30.43 -2.46
CA ILE A 568 -14.54 30.99 -1.17
C ILE A 568 -15.79 31.85 -1.41
N HIS A 569 -16.94 31.38 -0.91
CA HIS A 569 -18.23 32.00 -1.20
C HIS A 569 -18.47 33.26 -0.32
N PRO A 570 -19.08 34.37 -0.81
CA PRO A 570 -19.25 35.61 -0.03
C PRO A 570 -20.15 35.47 1.21
N GLU A 571 -21.08 34.52 1.24
CA GLU A 571 -21.83 34.14 2.47
C GLU A 571 -20.99 33.33 3.49
N THR A 572 -19.68 33.22 3.29
CA THR A 572 -18.72 32.70 4.27
C THR A 572 -18.45 33.79 5.30
N ALA A 573 -19.46 34.14 6.09
CA ALA A 573 -19.27 35.03 7.24
C ALA A 573 -18.50 34.28 8.32
N ILE A 574 -17.33 34.77 8.69
CA ILE A 574 -16.47 34.12 9.66
C ILE A 574 -16.79 34.69 11.04
N ASP A 575 -17.26 33.84 11.96
CA ASP A 575 -17.45 34.22 13.35
C ASP A 575 -16.12 34.26 14.12
N THR A 576 -16.12 34.83 15.32
CA THR A 576 -14.92 34.98 16.16
C THR A 576 -14.26 33.62 16.48
N ARG A 577 -15.05 32.55 16.58
CA ARG A 577 -14.53 31.19 16.85
C ARG A 577 -13.80 30.61 15.64
N LEU A 578 -14.28 30.90 14.44
CA LEU A 578 -13.63 30.50 13.20
C LEU A 578 -12.42 31.39 12.91
N GLU A 579 -12.44 32.66 13.29
CA GLU A 579 -11.29 33.58 13.19
C GLU A 579 -10.06 33.03 13.95
N GLU A 580 -10.24 32.54 15.17
CA GLU A 580 -9.18 31.87 15.94
C GLU A 580 -8.64 30.58 15.29
N ARG A 581 -9.44 29.96 14.41
CA ARG A 581 -9.13 28.68 13.75
C ARG A 581 -8.67 28.85 12.30
N LEU A 582 -8.66 30.07 11.76
CA LEU A 582 -8.24 30.38 10.39
C LEU A 582 -6.84 29.84 10.06
N GLY A 583 -5.88 30.03 10.97
CA GLY A 583 -4.52 29.53 10.77
C GLY A 583 -4.45 28.01 10.65
N ARG A 584 -5.29 27.27 11.39
CA ARG A 584 -5.38 25.81 11.26
C ARG A 584 -6.06 25.41 9.96
N LEU A 585 -7.16 26.08 9.60
CA LEU A 585 -7.88 25.82 8.35
C LEU A 585 -6.96 26.02 7.14
N ALA A 586 -6.22 27.14 7.10
CA ALA A 586 -5.27 27.42 6.02
C ALA A 586 -4.18 26.34 5.92
N ARG A 587 -3.54 25.97 7.04
CA ARG A 587 -2.52 24.89 7.06
C ARG A 587 -3.07 23.53 6.64
N LEU A 588 -4.34 23.25 6.94
CA LEU A 588 -5.01 22.02 6.54
C LEU A 588 -5.26 22.03 5.03
N LEU A 589 -5.77 23.14 4.48
CA LEU A 589 -6.21 23.28 3.09
C LEU A 589 -5.08 23.49 2.09
N GLN A 590 -4.20 24.45 2.35
CA GLN A 590 -3.23 25.00 1.40
C GLN A 590 -2.44 23.92 0.63
N PRO A 591 -1.91 22.86 1.27
CA PRO A 591 -1.10 21.87 0.56
C PRO A 591 -1.87 21.01 -0.46
N HIS A 592 -3.20 21.07 -0.45
CA HIS A 592 -4.07 20.24 -1.30
C HIS A 592 -4.65 20.99 -2.49
N ILE A 593 -4.42 22.30 -2.59
CA ILE A 593 -4.92 23.14 -3.70
C ILE A 593 -3.87 23.15 -4.80
N GLU A 594 -4.20 22.63 -5.98
CA GLU A 594 -3.29 22.54 -7.13
C GLU A 594 -3.44 23.68 -8.14
N GLY A 595 -4.66 24.19 -8.31
CA GLY A 595 -4.97 25.26 -9.26
C GLY A 595 -5.24 26.60 -8.58
N ALA A 596 -6.39 27.21 -8.86
CA ALA A 596 -6.70 28.58 -8.47
C ALA A 596 -7.54 28.68 -7.16
N ILE A 597 -7.49 29.86 -6.53
CA ILE A 597 -8.39 30.26 -5.43
C ILE A 597 -9.26 31.39 -5.95
N VAL A 598 -10.58 31.25 -5.90
CA VAL A 598 -11.54 32.24 -6.40
C VAL A 598 -12.38 32.76 -5.23
N CYS A 599 -12.40 34.08 -5.04
CA CYS A 599 -12.97 34.72 -3.84
C CYS A 599 -14.31 35.45 -4.04
N ARG A 600 -14.98 35.36 -5.21
CA ARG A 600 -16.29 36.00 -5.39
C ARG A 600 -17.21 35.31 -6.39
N GLU A 601 -18.46 35.11 -6.00
CA GLU A 601 -19.55 34.64 -6.87
C GLU A 601 -20.10 35.83 -7.69
N GLY A 602 -20.36 35.63 -8.99
CA GLY A 602 -20.89 36.67 -9.89
C GLY A 602 -19.84 37.57 -10.56
N ASP A 603 -18.55 37.35 -10.28
CA ASP A 603 -17.47 38.02 -10.99
C ASP A 603 -17.32 37.39 -12.40
N PRO A 604 -17.41 38.17 -13.50
CA PRO A 604 -17.18 37.67 -14.85
C PRO A 604 -15.84 36.93 -15.01
N LEU A 605 -14.83 37.31 -14.24
CA LEU A 605 -13.48 36.73 -14.27
C LEU A 605 -13.43 35.40 -13.52
N ALA A 606 -14.14 35.28 -12.38
CA ALA A 606 -14.36 33.99 -11.70
C ALA A 606 -15.12 33.02 -12.61
N THR A 607 -16.19 33.50 -13.26
CA THR A 607 -17.00 32.73 -14.20
C THR A 607 -16.18 32.29 -15.41
N ALA A 608 -15.34 33.17 -15.96
CA ALA A 608 -14.43 32.85 -17.05
C ALA A 608 -13.31 31.88 -16.64
N LEU A 609 -12.76 31.98 -15.44
CA LEU A 609 -11.77 31.03 -14.91
C LEU A 609 -12.38 29.64 -14.70
N ILE A 610 -13.56 29.58 -14.09
CA ILE A 610 -14.34 28.35 -13.92
C ILE A 610 -14.65 27.73 -15.29
N ALA A 611 -15.05 28.52 -16.29
CA ALA A 611 -15.38 28.06 -17.63
C ALA A 611 -14.17 27.60 -18.48
N ARG A 612 -12.95 28.08 -18.16
CA ARG A 612 -11.72 27.68 -18.86
C ARG A 612 -11.07 26.41 -18.27
N TRP A 613 -11.50 26.00 -17.08
CA TRP A 613 -11.09 24.75 -16.44
C TRP A 613 -11.95 23.60 -16.99
N PRO A 614 -11.42 22.44 -17.41
CA PRO A 614 -10.12 21.83 -17.09
C PRO A 614 -9.00 21.98 -18.13
N ASN A 615 -9.21 22.77 -19.20
CA ASN A 615 -8.32 22.78 -20.38
C ASN A 615 -7.17 23.81 -20.33
N ALA A 616 -6.91 24.44 -19.18
CA ALA A 616 -5.89 25.46 -19.02
C ALA A 616 -4.74 24.99 -18.11
N SER A 617 -3.49 25.21 -18.52
CA SER A 617 -2.32 25.08 -17.63
C SER A 617 -2.53 25.95 -16.37
N PRO A 618 -2.22 25.45 -15.16
CA PRO A 618 -2.63 26.08 -13.92
C PRO A 618 -1.97 27.46 -13.75
N PRO A 619 -2.73 28.55 -13.55
CA PRO A 619 -2.14 29.74 -12.92
C PRO A 619 -1.84 29.41 -11.46
N ARG A 620 -0.60 29.66 -11.01
CA ARG A 620 -0.13 29.38 -9.63
C ARG A 620 -0.79 30.25 -8.54
N MET A 621 -1.66 31.22 -8.88
CA MET A 621 -2.55 31.98 -7.97
C MET A 621 -3.23 33.14 -8.73
N ILE A 622 -4.53 33.42 -8.52
CA ILE A 622 -5.09 34.78 -8.64
C ILE A 622 -6.21 34.98 -7.60
N ALA A 623 -5.93 35.72 -6.52
CA ALA A 623 -6.95 36.35 -5.67
C ALA A 623 -6.99 37.86 -5.96
N TYR A 624 -8.14 38.50 -5.75
CA TYR A 624 -8.43 39.95 -5.84
C TYR A 624 -8.87 40.47 -4.45
N ALA A 625 -8.17 41.44 -3.87
CA ALA A 625 -8.63 42.28 -2.76
C ALA A 625 -7.97 43.67 -2.84
N ARG A 626 -8.75 44.73 -2.57
CA ARG A 626 -8.37 46.16 -2.68
C ARG A 626 -7.20 46.51 -1.73
N GLU A 627 -6.18 47.20 -2.28
CA GLU A 627 -4.88 47.73 -1.77
C GLU A 627 -4.64 47.80 -0.24
N ALA A 628 -3.42 47.58 0.30
CA ALA A 628 -2.10 48.06 -0.16
C ALA A 628 -0.92 47.05 -0.02
N GLN A 629 0.05 47.23 -0.92
CA GLN A 629 1.11 46.34 -1.46
C GLN A 629 2.28 45.88 -0.55
N PRO A 630 3.15 44.91 -0.98
CA PRO A 630 3.28 44.33 -2.33
C PRO A 630 3.10 42.79 -2.45
N MET A 631 2.15 42.39 -3.31
CA MET A 631 2.23 41.26 -4.26
C MET A 631 1.25 41.55 -5.43
N ARG A 632 1.62 41.19 -6.67
CA ARG A 632 0.92 41.61 -7.91
C ARG A 632 -0.48 40.99 -8.03
N LEU A 633 -1.49 41.86 -8.02
CA LEU A 633 -2.93 41.59 -8.12
C LEU A 633 -3.49 42.09 -9.46
N VAL A 634 -4.24 41.23 -10.18
CA VAL A 634 -5.16 41.55 -11.31
C VAL A 634 -6.22 42.61 -10.91
N SER A 635 -6.71 43.58 -11.71
CA SER A 635 -7.99 44.30 -11.42
C SER A 635 -8.78 44.55 -12.71
N HIS A 636 -10.13 44.48 -12.67
CA HIS A 636 -10.99 45.02 -13.73
C HIS A 636 -12.26 45.68 -13.12
N ASN A 637 -12.45 46.94 -13.51
CA ASN A 637 -13.64 47.80 -13.48
C ASN A 637 -14.47 47.96 -12.18
N GLY A 638 -14.15 49.04 -11.45
CA GLY A 638 -15.01 50.23 -11.48
C GLY A 638 -16.23 50.36 -10.57
N GLU A 639 -16.69 49.33 -9.87
CA GLU A 639 -17.85 49.48 -8.95
C GLU A 639 -17.50 49.32 -7.46
N PRO A 640 -18.11 50.12 -6.56
CA PRO A 640 -17.79 50.13 -5.14
C PRO A 640 -18.25 48.85 -4.42
N ALA A 641 -17.37 48.31 -3.58
CA ALA A 641 -17.63 47.11 -2.78
C ALA A 641 -18.56 47.40 -1.56
N PRO A 642 -19.43 46.47 -1.16
CA PRO A 642 -20.20 46.58 0.08
C PRO A 642 -19.28 46.51 1.32
N SER A 643 -19.47 47.43 2.26
CA SER A 643 -18.66 47.67 3.46
C SER A 643 -19.01 46.73 4.62
N SER A 644 -18.46 45.51 4.67
CA SER A 644 -18.69 44.61 5.80
C SER A 644 -17.44 43.85 6.26
N ALA A 645 -17.41 43.48 7.55
CA ALA A 645 -16.34 42.71 8.21
C ALA A 645 -15.99 41.40 7.49
N ASN A 646 -16.91 40.86 6.68
CA ASN A 646 -16.70 39.65 5.89
C ASN A 646 -15.60 39.82 4.82
N THR A 647 -15.48 41.00 4.21
CA THR A 647 -14.49 41.25 3.14
C THR A 647 -13.04 41.23 3.68
N ALA A 648 -12.82 41.80 4.87
CA ALA A 648 -11.50 41.81 5.52
C ALA A 648 -11.07 40.39 5.94
N LEU A 649 -12.00 39.55 6.37
CA LEU A 649 -11.68 38.20 6.82
C LEU A 649 -11.49 37.20 5.67
N LEU A 650 -12.22 37.35 4.57
CA LEU A 650 -11.95 36.63 3.33
C LEU A 650 -10.55 36.95 2.78
N ALA A 651 -10.14 38.20 2.86
CA ALA A 651 -8.78 38.62 2.50
C ALA A 651 -7.73 37.95 3.40
N ARG A 652 -7.95 37.88 4.72
CA ARG A 652 -7.03 37.20 5.65
C ARG A 652 -6.92 35.69 5.44
N LEU A 653 -8.02 35.02 5.08
CA LEU A 653 -7.97 33.60 4.72
C LEU A 653 -7.20 33.40 3.40
N ALA A 654 -7.46 34.24 2.39
CA ALA A 654 -6.74 34.20 1.13
C ALA A 654 -5.24 34.49 1.33
N GLU A 655 -4.89 35.45 2.18
CA GLU A 655 -3.51 35.77 2.55
C GLU A 655 -2.84 34.61 3.29
N ALA A 656 -3.55 33.98 4.23
CA ALA A 656 -3.04 32.79 4.94
C ALA A 656 -2.82 31.59 4.01
N LEU A 657 -3.64 31.44 2.96
CA LEU A 657 -3.46 30.43 1.91
C LEU A 657 -2.35 30.81 0.91
N ALA A 658 -2.08 32.10 0.72
CA ALA A 658 -1.04 32.61 -0.18
C ALA A 658 0.36 32.63 0.47
N THR A 659 0.43 32.71 1.80
CA THR A 659 1.69 32.71 2.53
C THR A 659 2.24 31.29 2.61
N PRO A 660 3.43 30.98 2.06
CA PRO A 660 4.04 29.66 2.22
C PRO A 660 4.15 29.37 3.71
N SER A 661 3.61 28.24 4.16
CA SER A 661 3.82 27.79 5.53
C SER A 661 5.33 27.77 5.79
N LYS A 662 5.84 28.69 6.63
CA LYS A 662 7.18 28.52 7.21
C LYS A 662 7.16 27.13 7.84
N ALA A 663 8.03 26.24 7.35
CA ALA A 663 8.22 24.95 7.98
C ALA A 663 8.48 25.22 9.47
N ALA A 664 7.63 24.66 10.32
CA ALA A 664 7.71 24.82 11.77
C ALA A 664 8.80 23.90 12.33
#